data_AF-A0A9N9CL94-F1
#
_entry.id   AF-A0A9N9CL94-F1
#
_cell.length_a   1.000
_cell.length_b   1.000
_cell.length_c   1.000
_cell.angle_alpha   90.00
_cell.angle_beta   90.00
_cell.angle_gamma   90.00
#
_symmetry.space_group_name_H-M   'P 1'
#
loop_
_entity.id
_entity.type
_entity.pdbx_description
1 polymer ?
#
loop_
_entity_poly.entity_id
_entity_poly.type
_entity_poly.pdbx_seq_one_letter_code
_entity_poly.pdbx_strand_id
1 'polypeptide(L)'
;MHRTDSGFYVIDVLPLHHASKRPFHLEKRMRSKKSSPLYSSNLPLSPAEAHLKREAILEARRLKLARQFLHVKDVLDKQHQRALRDSSAKRSQIQTTLRMAEKNRNLILQKLVEQAAQEVARCKEVARMQQLKNQEETDRRRKDMERRQKATAARRARLLSASKTKTTGSNANVPMSREEAAVFIQGIWRYNRLMPCVKAFRKFGINIHAVESISFGDIVALLQKPAVIQATSKLLARIRKVSSLTSGSKKYKNFARVFLSVYMITAHTGEILVDMGPHENELLSSAKSMLANFERWIDEVSVTTPGRIHYSSLVKFLYDWDAYYNAFNTWKTKDSEKLTSNLIAHYLDYEKLWNTVKNQANAETEWRPNIVFQQEEIRRKVRNLGGDAAMARLENALRQLRKKIPKDNDESGFGNDTVKRSVSQESGDWSDKDDVLQSPSASPSLQGTGSSTISSSPVSNNIHEANNNLQTIIQSFGGYGAGLSNEKLAHEIIIDPDFELKPQKRTELEERVRAMTTKALLDSAREDFEQGRYDKWIPSLMKDIKQTLQEIVPRSSLYNTIEEVLDIDLITQQTKVGVYDIRNSITFIIDLMLQICAPVRDEQIKSLKDMTDLAEIFQHIFEFLDMMKLDLLNYQVKLIRPYLKEQAVEYERGKFESAFVAGKLSLERTKAWLYPTVDALLRTAAERNPERVNLPQHRHNHGIKFDQVFDDAFISLIFQPTQIDRNNCPETFLLDVERLWNFQNESQMVTIVAVLIMLTKNIATASQQPNVADLETLKDRLFILLSDGDMTIDNLSAEVSNHFPKMTPETQSLINSMVSKTLSQNDKVYSLLSRRVQTIVKTHLQSGQFPKPELLAQYGVASVAKELEALSKKIRILGRYNREVYAKWYDETIRERLRSQAGGN
;
A
#
# COMPACT_ATOMS: atom_id res chain seq x y z
N MET A 1 59.47 -14.68 -17.58
CA MET A 1 58.24 -14.65 -16.77
C MET A 1 57.40 -15.86 -17.14
N HIS A 2 57.35 -16.85 -16.27
CA HIS A 2 56.42 -17.97 -16.40
C HIS A 2 55.45 -17.96 -15.21
N ARG A 3 54.21 -18.37 -15.47
CA ARG A 3 53.09 -18.36 -14.51
C ARG A 3 52.94 -19.76 -13.92
N THR A 4 52.96 -19.88 -12.60
CA THR A 4 52.69 -21.14 -11.89
C THR A 4 51.24 -21.18 -11.39
N ASP A 5 50.71 -22.40 -11.18
CA ASP A 5 49.29 -22.71 -10.90
C ASP A 5 48.71 -22.14 -9.58
N SER A 6 49.47 -21.34 -8.84
CA SER A 6 49.01 -20.61 -7.64
C SER A 6 48.85 -19.10 -7.85
N GLY A 7 48.99 -18.60 -9.08
CA GLY A 7 48.51 -17.26 -9.44
C GLY A 7 49.42 -16.07 -9.12
N PHE A 8 50.64 -16.27 -8.61
CA PHE A 8 51.63 -15.20 -8.43
C PHE A 8 52.67 -15.18 -9.57
N TYR A 9 53.08 -13.98 -10.01
CA TYR A 9 54.20 -13.80 -10.96
C TYR A 9 55.52 -13.73 -10.19
N VAL A 10 56.44 -14.66 -10.47
CA VAL A 10 57.82 -14.60 -9.97
C VAL A 10 58.66 -13.80 -10.96
N ILE A 11 59.31 -12.74 -10.47
CA ILE A 11 60.32 -11.98 -11.20
C ILE A 11 61.67 -12.62 -10.86
N ASP A 12 62.37 -13.14 -11.88
CA ASP A 12 63.75 -13.61 -11.71
C ASP A 12 64.66 -12.39 -11.44
N VAL A 13 65.07 -12.27 -10.18
CA VAL A 13 66.08 -11.29 -9.76
C VAL A 13 67.45 -11.80 -10.23
N LEU A 14 68.08 -11.07 -11.14
CA LEU A 14 69.47 -11.31 -11.54
C LEU A 14 70.39 -11.30 -10.30
N PRO A 15 71.27 -12.30 -10.11
CA PRO A 15 72.14 -12.34 -8.94
C PRO A 15 73.20 -11.22 -9.02
N LEU A 16 73.05 -10.25 -8.12
CA LEU A 16 74.07 -9.26 -7.76
C LEU A 16 75.23 -9.95 -7.04
N HIS A 17 76.14 -10.56 -7.80
CA HIS A 17 77.49 -10.87 -7.33
C HIS A 17 78.47 -10.73 -8.48
N HIS A 18 79.01 -9.52 -8.68
CA HIS A 18 80.31 -9.35 -9.31
C HIS A 18 81.18 -8.49 -8.39
N ALA A 19 82.18 -9.14 -7.82
CA ALA A 19 83.16 -8.56 -6.91
C ALA A 19 83.93 -7.41 -7.56
N SER A 20 84.20 -6.39 -6.75
CA SER A 20 85.08 -5.26 -7.09
C SER A 20 86.50 -5.75 -7.39
N LYS A 21 86.87 -5.82 -8.68
CA LYS A 21 88.27 -5.98 -9.07
C LYS A 21 89.00 -4.66 -8.87
N ARG A 22 89.98 -4.69 -7.96
CA ARG A 22 90.94 -3.60 -7.67
C ARG A 22 91.81 -3.28 -8.90
N PRO A 23 92.28 -2.02 -9.03
CA PRO A 23 92.99 -1.55 -10.21
C PRO A 23 94.37 -2.21 -10.37
N PHE A 24 94.55 -2.92 -11.47
CA PHE A 24 95.85 -3.40 -11.93
C PHE A 24 96.62 -2.20 -12.47
N HIS A 25 97.81 -1.94 -11.93
CA HIS A 25 98.97 -1.17 -12.44
C HIS A 25 99.68 -0.37 -11.32
N LEU A 26 100.05 -1.07 -10.25
CA LEU A 26 101.04 -0.59 -9.26
C LEU A 26 102.10 -1.69 -8.92
N GLU A 27 102.21 -2.74 -9.74
CA GLU A 27 103.10 -3.89 -9.47
C GLU A 27 104.36 -3.96 -10.35
N LYS A 28 104.61 -2.99 -11.25
CA LYS A 28 105.85 -2.98 -12.07
C LYS A 28 107.04 -2.26 -11.43
N ARG A 29 106.95 -1.93 -10.15
CA ARG A 29 108.05 -1.39 -9.36
C ARG A 29 108.26 -2.36 -8.20
N MET A 30 109.46 -2.91 -8.13
CA MET A 30 109.95 -3.96 -7.21
C MET A 30 109.99 -5.36 -7.83
N ARG A 31 111.24 -5.86 -7.95
CA ARG A 31 111.68 -7.22 -8.29
C ARG A 31 112.00 -7.50 -9.76
N SER A 32 113.16 -7.02 -10.20
CA SER A 32 114.23 -7.94 -10.62
C SER A 32 115.58 -7.22 -10.61
N LYS A 33 116.41 -7.56 -9.63
CA LYS A 33 117.87 -7.38 -9.62
C LYS A 33 118.46 -8.79 -9.64
N LYS A 34 119.41 -9.03 -10.54
CA LYS A 34 120.59 -9.93 -10.47
C LYS A 34 121.44 -9.60 -11.72
N SER A 35 122.52 -8.82 -11.58
CA SER A 35 123.95 -9.26 -11.43
C SER A 35 124.49 -9.89 -12.73
N SER A 36 125.57 -9.49 -13.41
CA SER A 36 126.81 -8.72 -13.12
C SER A 36 127.62 -8.63 -14.45
N PRO A 37 128.92 -8.28 -14.52
CA PRO A 37 129.70 -7.15 -13.97
C PRO A 37 130.51 -6.40 -15.06
N LEU A 38 131.17 -5.27 -14.72
CA LEU A 38 132.62 -5.00 -14.88
C LEU A 38 132.95 -3.49 -14.79
N TYR A 39 133.87 -3.18 -13.85
CA TYR A 39 134.95 -2.17 -13.84
C TYR A 39 134.67 -0.71 -14.29
N SER A 40 134.77 0.26 -13.37
CA SER A 40 135.95 1.14 -13.13
C SER A 40 136.10 2.20 -14.23
N SER A 41 136.08 3.51 -13.97
CA SER A 41 137.00 4.22 -13.09
C SER A 41 136.51 5.63 -12.72
N ASN A 42 136.88 6.06 -11.53
CA ASN A 42 136.77 7.42 -11.02
C ASN A 42 137.56 8.42 -11.89
N LEU A 43 136.94 9.55 -12.26
CA LEU A 43 137.61 10.82 -12.54
C LEU A 43 136.71 11.99 -12.09
N PRO A 44 137.26 13.11 -11.58
CA PRO A 44 136.47 14.21 -11.06
C PRO A 44 135.84 14.99 -12.21
N LEU A 45 134.50 15.05 -12.25
CA LEU A 45 133.74 15.79 -13.26
C LEU A 45 133.65 17.28 -12.89
N SER A 46 134.05 18.15 -13.83
CA SER A 46 133.96 19.61 -13.74
C SER A 46 132.50 20.09 -13.62
N PRO A 47 132.21 21.17 -12.85
CA PRO A 47 130.85 21.67 -12.59
C PRO A 47 129.98 21.92 -13.85
N ALA A 48 130.60 22.18 -15.00
CA ALA A 48 129.91 22.45 -16.26
C ALA A 48 129.18 21.23 -16.86
N GLU A 49 129.77 20.02 -16.77
CA GLU A 49 129.18 18.81 -17.39
C GLU A 49 128.00 18.25 -16.59
N ALA A 50 127.96 18.49 -15.27
CA ALA A 50 126.82 18.12 -14.42
C ALA A 50 125.60 19.01 -14.68
N HIS A 51 125.81 20.30 -14.97
CA HIS A 51 124.74 21.25 -15.33
C HIS A 51 124.09 20.91 -16.67
N LEU A 52 124.89 20.59 -17.69
CA LEU A 52 124.41 20.18 -19.01
C LEU A 52 123.57 18.89 -18.96
N LYS A 53 124.00 17.89 -18.19
CA LYS A 53 123.21 16.66 -17.98
C LYS A 53 121.90 16.95 -17.22
N ARG A 54 121.92 17.85 -16.24
CA ARG A 54 120.71 18.25 -15.49
C ARG A 54 119.71 18.98 -16.38
N GLU A 55 120.16 19.90 -17.22
CA GLU A 55 119.30 20.61 -18.17
C GLU A 55 118.69 19.65 -19.20
N ALA A 56 119.49 18.74 -19.78
CA ALA A 56 118.99 17.73 -20.70
C ALA A 56 117.91 16.82 -20.07
N ILE A 57 118.06 16.45 -18.79
CA ILE A 57 117.03 15.67 -18.07
C ILE A 57 115.76 16.50 -17.81
N LEU A 58 115.90 17.78 -17.47
CA LEU A 58 114.76 18.67 -17.26
C LEU A 58 114.00 18.92 -18.56
N GLU A 59 114.71 19.09 -19.67
CA GLU A 59 114.12 19.30 -21.00
C GLU A 59 113.42 18.02 -21.50
N ALA A 60 114.05 16.85 -21.33
CA ALA A 60 113.40 15.56 -21.61
C ALA A 60 112.13 15.36 -20.77
N ARG A 61 112.12 15.83 -19.51
CA ARG A 61 110.94 15.78 -18.64
C ARG A 61 109.85 16.75 -19.07
N ARG A 62 110.22 17.98 -19.50
CA ARG A 62 109.28 18.96 -20.07
C ARG A 62 108.61 18.42 -21.34
N LEU A 63 109.39 17.84 -22.25
CA LEU A 63 108.86 17.21 -23.47
C LEU A 63 107.92 16.03 -23.18
N LYS A 64 108.25 15.20 -22.19
CA LYS A 64 107.38 14.09 -21.78
C LYS A 64 106.05 14.58 -21.20
N LEU A 65 106.07 15.61 -20.35
CA LEU A 65 104.86 16.23 -19.81
C LEU A 65 104.02 16.91 -20.90
N ALA A 66 104.66 17.60 -21.86
CA ALA A 66 103.98 18.19 -23.00
C ALA A 66 103.28 17.14 -23.87
N ARG A 67 103.94 16.00 -24.14
CA ARG A 67 103.32 14.86 -24.86
C ARG A 67 102.15 14.25 -24.09
N GLN A 68 102.27 14.11 -22.77
CA GLN A 68 101.16 13.62 -21.94
C GLN A 68 99.98 14.59 -21.95
N PHE A 69 100.23 15.89 -21.87
CA PHE A 69 99.19 16.92 -21.95
C PHE A 69 98.45 16.87 -23.30
N LEU A 70 99.19 16.79 -24.42
CA LEU A 70 98.60 16.68 -25.75
C LEU A 70 97.78 15.39 -25.92
N HIS A 71 98.25 14.26 -25.38
CA HIS A 71 97.52 13.00 -25.44
C HIS A 71 96.22 13.06 -24.62
N VAL A 72 96.24 13.63 -23.42
CA VAL A 72 95.04 13.80 -22.60
C VAL A 72 94.03 14.72 -23.30
N LYS A 73 94.50 15.80 -23.93
CA LYS A 73 93.64 16.70 -24.71
C LYS A 73 92.98 15.97 -25.89
N ASP A 74 93.74 15.21 -26.68
CA ASP A 74 93.19 14.43 -27.81
C ASP A 74 92.18 13.36 -27.35
N VAL A 75 92.40 12.72 -26.20
CA VAL A 75 91.45 11.77 -25.63
C VAL A 75 90.16 12.47 -25.19
N LEU A 76 90.25 13.64 -24.55
CA LEU A 76 89.09 14.43 -24.15
C LEU A 76 88.29 14.92 -25.37
N ASP A 77 88.97 15.41 -26.41
CA ASP A 77 88.34 15.86 -27.64
C ASP A 77 87.61 14.71 -28.35
N LYS A 78 88.23 13.52 -28.41
CA LYS A 78 87.59 12.31 -28.94
C LYS A 78 86.39 11.85 -28.11
N GLN A 79 86.48 11.95 -26.78
CA GLN A 79 85.37 11.61 -25.89
C GLN A 79 84.19 12.58 -26.05
N HIS A 80 84.48 13.88 -26.17
CA HIS A 80 83.47 14.91 -26.41
C HIS A 80 82.77 14.72 -27.76
N GLN A 81 83.52 14.42 -28.82
CA GLN A 81 82.96 14.12 -30.14
C GLN A 81 82.07 12.87 -30.15
N ARG A 82 82.45 11.81 -29.41
CA ARG A 82 81.61 10.62 -29.25
C ARG A 82 80.31 10.95 -28.51
N ALA A 83 80.39 11.70 -27.40
CA ALA A 83 79.21 12.12 -26.65
C ALA A 83 78.24 12.96 -27.49
N LEU A 84 78.75 13.86 -28.35
CA LEU A 84 77.95 14.65 -29.28
C LEU A 84 77.25 13.78 -30.34
N ARG A 85 77.96 12.79 -30.90
CA ARG A 85 77.38 11.84 -31.87
C ARG A 85 76.30 10.98 -31.24
N ASP A 86 76.53 10.44 -30.04
CA ASP A 86 75.54 9.63 -29.33
C ASP A 86 74.30 10.45 -28.96
N SER A 87 74.48 11.71 -28.54
CA SER A 87 73.38 12.64 -28.27
C SER A 87 72.59 13.03 -29.52
N SER A 88 73.26 13.17 -30.67
CA SER A 88 72.62 13.40 -31.97
C SER A 88 71.83 12.17 -32.44
N ALA A 89 72.42 10.97 -32.35
CA ALA A 89 71.77 9.72 -32.72
C ALA A 89 70.51 9.44 -31.87
N LYS A 90 70.58 9.65 -30.55
CA LYS A 90 69.42 9.53 -29.65
C LYS A 90 68.30 10.51 -30.02
N ARG A 91 68.63 11.78 -30.31
CA ARG A 91 67.63 12.79 -30.74
C ARG A 91 66.97 12.42 -32.06
N SER A 92 67.74 11.92 -33.03
CA SER A 92 67.21 11.42 -34.30
C SER A 92 66.25 10.24 -34.08
N GLN A 93 66.65 9.26 -33.26
CA GLN A 93 65.82 8.11 -32.95
C GLN A 93 64.50 8.51 -32.28
N ILE A 94 64.53 9.44 -31.31
CA ILE A 94 63.33 9.97 -30.66
C ILE A 94 62.41 10.70 -31.66
N GLN A 95 62.96 11.48 -32.58
CA GLN A 95 62.16 12.13 -33.62
C GLN A 95 61.51 11.12 -34.56
N THR A 96 62.22 10.03 -34.91
CA THR A 96 61.65 8.97 -35.76
C THR A 96 60.52 8.22 -35.07
N THR A 97 60.65 7.88 -33.79
CA THR A 97 59.58 7.21 -33.04
C THR A 97 58.37 8.12 -32.83
N LEU A 98 58.59 9.41 -32.57
CA LEU A 98 57.50 10.39 -32.45
C LEU A 98 56.71 10.51 -33.76
N ARG A 99 57.40 10.63 -34.91
CA ARG A 99 56.74 10.64 -36.23
C ARG A 99 55.96 9.36 -36.52
N MET A 100 56.48 8.20 -36.12
CA MET A 100 55.77 6.92 -36.27
C MET A 100 54.52 6.87 -35.37
N ALA A 101 54.61 7.38 -34.15
CA ALA A 101 53.46 7.47 -33.24
C ALA A 101 52.38 8.44 -33.76
N GLU A 102 52.78 9.59 -34.32
CA GLU A 102 51.86 10.53 -34.98
C GLU A 102 51.16 9.90 -36.18
N LYS A 103 51.88 9.21 -37.04
CA LYS A 103 51.29 8.47 -38.17
C LYS A 103 50.28 7.43 -37.71
N ASN A 104 50.63 6.64 -36.69
CA ASN A 104 49.72 5.62 -36.14
C ASN A 104 48.47 6.24 -35.50
N ARG A 105 48.63 7.32 -34.74
CA ARG A 105 47.51 8.08 -34.17
C ARG A 105 46.59 8.60 -35.26
N ASN A 106 47.14 9.19 -36.32
CA ASN A 106 46.37 9.71 -37.44
C ASN A 106 45.63 8.59 -38.20
N LEU A 107 46.25 7.41 -38.36
CA LEU A 107 45.61 6.25 -38.97
C LEU A 107 44.41 5.75 -38.14
N ILE A 108 44.53 5.73 -36.81
CA ILE A 108 43.45 5.33 -35.90
C ILE A 108 42.31 6.35 -35.95
N LEU A 109 42.64 7.65 -35.92
CA LEU A 109 41.65 8.72 -36.03
C LEU A 109 40.91 8.65 -37.37
N GLN A 110 41.61 8.37 -38.47
CA GLN A 110 41.00 8.19 -39.78
C GLN A 110 40.02 7.01 -39.80
N LYS A 111 40.39 5.87 -39.21
CA LYS A 111 39.50 4.71 -39.06
C LYS A 111 38.25 5.02 -38.23
N LEU A 112 38.40 5.77 -37.14
CA LEU A 112 37.27 6.18 -36.30
C LEU A 112 36.32 7.15 -37.03
N VAL A 113 36.88 8.10 -37.79
CA VAL A 113 36.09 9.02 -38.62
C VAL A 113 35.34 8.25 -39.72
N GLU A 114 35.98 7.26 -40.33
CA GLU A 114 35.37 6.43 -41.36
C GLU A 114 34.23 5.56 -40.80
N GLN A 115 34.43 4.95 -39.62
CA GLN A 115 33.36 4.22 -38.92
C GLN A 115 32.20 5.12 -38.51
N ALA A 116 32.48 6.30 -37.98
CA ALA A 116 31.44 7.28 -37.64
C ALA A 116 30.68 7.75 -38.89
N ALA A 117 31.36 7.94 -40.02
CA ALA A 117 30.74 8.31 -41.29
C ALA A 117 29.82 7.20 -41.82
N GLN A 118 30.23 5.94 -41.74
CA GLN A 118 29.41 4.79 -42.11
C GLN A 118 28.17 4.66 -41.24
N GLU A 119 28.30 4.86 -39.92
CA GLU A 119 27.17 4.79 -39.00
C GLU A 119 26.17 5.94 -39.22
N VAL A 120 26.67 7.16 -39.46
CA VAL A 120 25.82 8.31 -39.82
C VAL A 120 25.11 8.07 -41.16
N ALA A 121 25.78 7.46 -42.14
CA ALA A 121 25.15 7.11 -43.42
C ALA A 121 24.02 6.07 -43.21
N ARG A 122 24.24 5.05 -42.38
CA ARG A 122 23.22 4.06 -42.02
C ARG A 122 22.03 4.70 -41.32
N CYS A 123 22.28 5.57 -40.33
CA CYS A 123 21.24 6.31 -39.62
C CYS A 123 20.43 7.22 -40.56
N LYS A 124 21.10 7.89 -41.52
CA LYS A 124 20.42 8.69 -42.55
C LYS A 124 19.53 7.85 -43.45
N GLU A 125 19.97 6.66 -43.85
CA GLU A 125 19.15 5.77 -44.68
C GLU A 125 17.93 5.23 -43.91
N VAL A 126 18.10 4.87 -42.64
CA VAL A 126 16.97 4.48 -41.77
C VAL A 126 15.99 5.64 -41.60
N ALA A 127 16.49 6.87 -41.38
CA ALA A 127 15.65 8.06 -41.29
C ALA A 127 14.89 8.33 -42.60
N ARG A 128 15.53 8.16 -43.76
CA ARG A 128 14.89 8.28 -45.08
C ARG A 128 13.79 7.22 -45.28
N MET A 129 14.05 5.98 -44.91
CA MET A 129 13.07 4.89 -44.97
C MET A 129 11.88 5.12 -44.04
N GLN A 130 12.13 5.67 -42.84
CA GLN A 130 11.06 6.02 -41.91
C GLN A 130 10.23 7.21 -42.41
N GLN A 131 10.87 8.21 -43.01
CA GLN A 131 10.18 9.35 -43.62
C GLN A 131 9.29 8.90 -44.79
N LEU A 132 9.78 7.99 -45.64
CA LEU A 132 8.99 7.41 -46.73
C LEU A 132 7.78 6.62 -46.20
N LYS A 133 7.97 5.78 -45.18
CA LYS A 133 6.85 5.05 -44.53
C LYS A 133 5.82 5.99 -43.92
N ASN A 134 6.27 7.05 -43.24
CA ASN A 134 5.37 8.04 -42.66
C ASN A 134 4.60 8.78 -43.76
N GLN A 135 5.25 9.14 -44.87
CA GLN A 135 4.58 9.75 -46.02
C GLN A 135 3.54 8.81 -46.64
N GLU A 136 3.88 7.55 -46.88
CA GLU A 136 2.94 6.53 -47.37
C GLU A 136 1.75 6.36 -46.44
N GLU A 137 1.98 6.37 -45.12
CA GLU A 137 0.90 6.24 -44.14
C GLU A 137 0.01 7.49 -44.11
N THR A 138 0.59 8.70 -44.20
CA THR A 138 -0.19 9.94 -44.32
C THR A 138 -1.00 9.97 -45.61
N ASP A 139 -0.45 9.48 -46.72
CA ASP A 139 -1.16 9.37 -47.99
C ASP A 139 -2.27 8.32 -47.95
N ARG A 140 -2.07 7.20 -47.25
CA ARG A 140 -3.14 6.23 -46.98
C ARG A 140 -4.25 6.87 -46.16
N ARG A 141 -3.93 7.58 -45.07
CA ARG A 141 -4.92 8.29 -44.25
C ARG A 141 -5.67 9.35 -45.06
N ARG A 142 -4.98 10.09 -45.92
CA ARG A 142 -5.57 11.09 -46.83
C ARG A 142 -6.52 10.43 -47.83
N LYS A 143 -6.10 9.35 -48.50
CA LYS A 143 -6.94 8.59 -49.44
C LYS A 143 -8.17 7.98 -48.76
N ASP A 144 -8.03 7.49 -47.52
CA ASP A 144 -9.16 6.97 -46.75
C ASP A 144 -10.13 8.06 -46.32
N MET A 145 -9.62 9.23 -45.92
CA MET A 145 -10.45 10.40 -45.64
C MET A 145 -11.22 10.85 -46.89
N GLU A 146 -10.55 10.88 -48.04
CA GLU A 146 -11.16 11.23 -49.33
C GLU A 146 -12.23 10.20 -49.74
N ARG A 147 -11.97 8.90 -49.53
CA ARG A 147 -12.97 7.83 -49.75
C ARG A 147 -14.19 8.01 -48.85
N ARG A 148 -13.99 8.34 -47.57
CA ARG A 148 -15.10 8.61 -46.63
C ARG A 148 -15.88 9.85 -47.04
N GLN A 149 -15.20 10.92 -47.46
CA GLN A 149 -15.86 12.13 -47.95
C GLN A 149 -16.64 11.87 -49.23
N LYS A 150 -16.08 11.14 -50.20
CA LYS A 150 -16.77 10.71 -51.42
C LYS A 150 -17.97 9.81 -51.12
N ALA A 151 -17.85 8.84 -50.21
CA ALA A 151 -18.96 7.99 -49.80
C ALA A 151 -20.07 8.80 -49.10
N THR A 152 -19.70 9.77 -48.28
CA THR A 152 -20.65 10.66 -47.58
C THR A 152 -21.33 11.61 -48.57
N ALA A 153 -20.58 12.17 -49.52
CA ALA A 153 -21.11 13.00 -50.60
C ALA A 153 -22.03 12.20 -51.53
N ALA A 154 -21.68 10.95 -51.87
CA ALA A 154 -22.54 10.05 -52.64
C ALA A 154 -23.82 9.68 -51.87
N ARG A 155 -23.75 9.53 -50.54
CA ARG A 155 -24.93 9.35 -49.68
C ARG A 155 -25.81 10.60 -49.67
N ARG A 156 -25.22 11.79 -49.57
CA ARG A 156 -25.95 13.07 -49.64
C ARG A 156 -26.58 13.27 -51.02
N ALA A 157 -25.86 12.97 -52.10
CA ALA A 157 -26.38 13.03 -53.46
C ALA A 157 -27.53 12.03 -53.67
N ARG A 158 -27.42 10.80 -53.15
CA ARG A 158 -28.51 9.80 -53.17
C ARG A 158 -29.73 10.22 -52.35
N LEU A 159 -29.53 10.90 -51.22
CA LEU A 159 -30.62 11.43 -50.39
C LEU A 159 -31.29 12.65 -51.05
N LEU A 160 -30.54 13.44 -51.82
CA LEU A 160 -31.05 14.57 -52.61
C LEU A 160 -31.72 14.12 -53.92
N SER A 161 -31.29 13.00 -54.51
CA SER A 161 -31.86 12.41 -55.73
C SER A 161 -32.96 11.38 -55.47
N ALA A 162 -33.19 10.99 -54.21
CA ALA A 162 -34.30 10.13 -53.83
C ALA A 162 -35.59 10.93 -53.92
N SER A 163 -36.36 10.70 -54.99
CA SER A 163 -37.65 11.31 -55.21
C SER A 163 -38.54 11.14 -53.97
N LYS A 164 -39.07 12.25 -53.45
CA LYS A 164 -40.01 12.33 -52.33
C LYS A 164 -41.40 11.77 -52.69
N THR A 165 -41.51 10.75 -53.52
CA THR A 165 -42.78 10.15 -53.95
C THR A 165 -42.57 8.72 -54.44
N LYS A 166 -42.37 7.77 -53.51
CA LYS A 166 -42.76 6.36 -53.67
C LYS A 166 -42.39 5.56 -52.42
N THR A 167 -43.26 5.60 -51.43
CA THR A 167 -43.65 4.45 -50.59
C THR A 167 -44.91 4.83 -49.82
N THR A 168 -46.00 5.10 -50.53
CA THR A 168 -47.34 4.84 -50.02
C THR A 168 -47.70 3.43 -50.47
N GLY A 169 -47.26 2.45 -49.68
CA GLY A 169 -47.76 1.08 -49.69
C GLY A 169 -48.37 0.83 -48.32
N SER A 170 -49.70 0.75 -48.30
CA SER A 170 -50.57 0.64 -47.15
C SER A 170 -50.10 -0.38 -46.10
N ASN A 171 -49.68 0.12 -44.93
CA ASN A 171 -50.20 -0.30 -43.63
C ASN A 171 -49.74 0.71 -42.58
N ALA A 172 -50.70 1.40 -41.99
CA ALA A 172 -50.48 2.36 -40.91
C ALA A 172 -49.72 1.67 -39.76
N ASN A 173 -48.58 2.24 -39.36
CA ASN A 173 -48.12 2.09 -37.99
C ASN A 173 -47.88 3.49 -37.45
N VAL A 174 -48.73 3.82 -36.48
CA VAL A 174 -48.74 5.02 -35.66
C VAL A 174 -47.30 5.40 -35.26
N PRO A 175 -46.92 6.70 -35.29
CA PRO A 175 -45.65 7.12 -34.71
C PRO A 175 -45.58 6.66 -33.25
N MET A 176 -44.64 5.76 -32.96
CA MET A 176 -44.47 5.13 -31.65
C MET A 176 -44.44 6.19 -30.55
N SER A 177 -45.34 6.09 -29.57
CA SER A 177 -45.43 7.05 -28.47
C SER A 177 -44.08 7.10 -27.73
N ARG A 178 -43.75 8.25 -27.14
CA ARG A 178 -42.53 8.41 -26.32
C ARG A 178 -42.41 7.32 -25.25
N GLU A 179 -43.55 6.89 -24.71
CA GLU A 179 -43.65 5.83 -23.72
C GLU A 179 -43.30 4.45 -24.30
N GLU A 180 -43.81 4.13 -25.50
CA GLU A 180 -43.52 2.89 -26.21
C GLU A 180 -42.04 2.81 -26.61
N ALA A 181 -41.46 3.93 -27.06
CA ALA A 181 -40.04 4.04 -27.36
C ALA A 181 -39.18 3.86 -26.10
N ALA A 182 -39.60 4.42 -24.96
CA ALA A 182 -38.92 4.25 -23.68
C ALA A 182 -38.93 2.78 -23.21
N VAL A 183 -40.09 2.10 -23.30
CA VAL A 183 -40.22 0.67 -22.94
C VAL A 183 -39.32 -0.20 -23.83
N PHE A 184 -39.26 0.09 -25.13
CA PHE A 184 -38.40 -0.62 -26.07
C PHE A 184 -36.91 -0.47 -25.74
N ILE A 185 -36.44 0.77 -25.50
CA ILE A 185 -35.05 1.05 -25.12
C ILE A 185 -34.69 0.39 -23.78
N GLN A 186 -35.56 0.49 -22.79
CA GLN A 186 -35.37 -0.16 -21.48
C GLN A 186 -35.31 -1.69 -21.61
N GLY A 187 -36.16 -2.29 -22.46
CA GLY A 187 -36.15 -3.72 -22.76
C GLY A 187 -34.81 -4.19 -23.34
N ILE A 188 -34.30 -3.49 -24.35
CA ILE A 188 -32.99 -3.79 -24.97
C ILE A 188 -31.84 -3.63 -23.98
N TRP A 189 -31.86 -2.56 -23.17
CA TRP A 189 -30.84 -2.32 -22.15
C TRP A 189 -30.82 -3.43 -21.09
N ARG A 190 -32.00 -3.85 -20.61
CA ARG A 190 -32.14 -4.95 -19.63
C ARG A 190 -31.62 -6.26 -20.22
N TYR A 191 -31.97 -6.56 -21.48
CA TYR A 191 -31.49 -7.74 -22.21
C TYR A 191 -29.95 -7.77 -22.30
N ASN A 192 -29.33 -6.68 -22.76
CA ASN A 192 -27.87 -6.59 -22.91
C ASN A 192 -27.12 -6.74 -21.58
N ARG A 193 -27.74 -6.38 -20.46
CA ARG A 193 -27.16 -6.57 -19.13
C ARG A 193 -27.40 -7.95 -18.52
N LEU A 194 -28.48 -8.64 -18.92
CA LEU A 194 -28.79 -9.99 -18.47
C LEU A 194 -27.97 -11.04 -19.21
N MET A 195 -27.78 -10.87 -20.53
CA MET A 195 -27.18 -11.87 -21.40
C MET A 195 -25.77 -12.35 -21.00
N PRO A 196 -24.85 -11.50 -20.51
CA PRO A 196 -23.54 -11.96 -20.02
C PRO A 196 -23.66 -12.94 -18.83
N CYS A 197 -24.65 -12.74 -17.96
CA CYS A 197 -24.90 -13.62 -16.81
C CYS A 197 -25.48 -14.97 -17.25
N VAL A 198 -26.40 -14.96 -18.21
CA VAL A 198 -26.99 -16.17 -18.81
C VAL A 198 -25.91 -17.00 -19.52
N LYS A 199 -25.06 -16.35 -20.33
CA LYS A 199 -23.92 -17.01 -20.99
C LYS A 199 -22.94 -17.61 -19.98
N ALA A 200 -22.65 -16.90 -18.89
CA ALA A 200 -21.76 -17.39 -17.84
C ALA A 200 -22.32 -18.64 -17.14
N PHE A 201 -23.63 -18.70 -16.87
CA PHE A 201 -24.26 -19.88 -16.28
C PHE A 201 -24.31 -21.07 -17.26
N ARG A 202 -24.71 -20.84 -18.52
CA ARG A 202 -24.77 -21.89 -19.56
C ARG A 202 -23.44 -22.59 -19.82
N LYS A 203 -22.30 -21.90 -19.64
CA LYS A 203 -20.97 -22.50 -19.79
C LYS A 203 -20.71 -23.70 -18.88
N PHE A 204 -21.41 -23.80 -17.75
CA PHE A 204 -21.26 -24.92 -16.82
C PHE A 204 -22.07 -26.16 -17.24
N GLY A 205 -22.93 -26.05 -18.25
CA GLY A 205 -23.66 -27.21 -18.79
C GLY A 205 -24.65 -27.85 -17.82
N ILE A 206 -25.10 -27.13 -16.79
CA ILE A 206 -26.03 -27.65 -15.78
C ILE A 206 -27.45 -27.60 -16.35
N ASN A 207 -28.03 -28.76 -16.62
CA ASN A 207 -29.44 -28.96 -16.96
C ASN A 207 -29.94 -30.28 -16.36
N ILE A 208 -31.26 -30.48 -16.30
CA ILE A 208 -31.88 -31.65 -15.66
C ILE A 208 -31.36 -32.98 -16.21
N HIS A 209 -31.25 -33.08 -17.55
CA HIS A 209 -30.79 -34.30 -18.23
C HIS A 209 -29.30 -34.60 -18.00
N ALA A 210 -28.44 -33.58 -17.90
CA ALA A 210 -27.03 -33.76 -17.60
C ALA A 210 -26.84 -34.20 -16.15
N VAL A 211 -27.61 -33.63 -15.23
CA VAL A 211 -27.51 -33.94 -13.80
C VAL A 211 -28.02 -35.37 -13.51
N GLU A 212 -29.05 -35.86 -14.21
CA GLU A 212 -29.51 -37.26 -14.06
C GLU A 212 -28.46 -38.32 -14.47
N SER A 213 -27.50 -37.96 -15.32
CA SER A 213 -26.46 -38.88 -15.83
C SER A 213 -25.17 -38.93 -14.99
N ILE A 214 -25.01 -38.03 -14.03
CA ILE A 214 -23.79 -37.87 -13.22
C ILE A 214 -23.99 -38.54 -11.85
N SER A 215 -22.92 -39.03 -11.22
CA SER A 215 -22.99 -39.58 -9.86
C SER A 215 -23.28 -38.49 -8.82
N PHE A 216 -23.93 -38.86 -7.69
CA PHE A 216 -24.26 -37.89 -6.63
C PHE A 216 -23.03 -37.14 -6.10
N GLY A 217 -21.92 -37.84 -5.87
CA GLY A 217 -20.67 -37.25 -5.39
C GLY A 217 -20.08 -36.22 -6.37
N ASP A 218 -20.10 -36.53 -7.68
CA ASP A 218 -19.56 -35.63 -8.71
C ASP A 218 -20.43 -34.39 -8.91
N ILE A 219 -21.75 -34.52 -8.77
CA ILE A 219 -22.69 -33.38 -8.82
C ILE A 219 -22.47 -32.46 -7.63
N VAL A 220 -22.32 -33.01 -6.42
CA VAL A 220 -22.02 -32.21 -5.22
C VAL A 220 -20.71 -31.45 -5.43
N ALA A 221 -19.66 -32.11 -5.94
CA ALA A 221 -18.39 -31.47 -6.24
C ALA A 221 -18.53 -30.37 -7.31
N LEU A 222 -19.33 -30.58 -8.35
CA LEU A 222 -19.59 -29.60 -9.41
C LEU A 222 -20.33 -28.36 -8.88
N LEU A 223 -21.42 -28.56 -8.12
CA LEU A 223 -22.28 -27.49 -7.62
C LEU A 223 -21.64 -26.69 -6.48
N GLN A 224 -20.71 -27.28 -5.73
CA GLN A 224 -19.95 -26.59 -4.69
C GLN A 224 -18.81 -25.71 -5.24
N LYS A 225 -18.44 -25.82 -6.52
CA LYS A 225 -17.39 -24.99 -7.13
C LYS A 225 -17.72 -23.49 -6.96
N PRO A 226 -16.80 -22.67 -6.44
CA PRO A 226 -17.05 -21.23 -6.22
C PRO A 226 -17.48 -20.49 -7.48
N ALA A 227 -16.96 -20.89 -8.64
CA ALA A 227 -17.31 -20.30 -9.94
C ALA A 227 -18.79 -20.51 -10.31
N VAL A 228 -19.34 -21.71 -10.05
CA VAL A 228 -20.75 -22.05 -10.31
C VAL A 228 -21.67 -21.26 -9.40
N ILE A 229 -21.34 -21.21 -8.10
CA ILE A 229 -22.11 -20.45 -7.10
C ILE A 229 -22.12 -18.96 -7.44
N GLN A 230 -20.98 -18.39 -7.83
CA GLN A 230 -20.88 -16.99 -8.20
C GLN A 230 -21.66 -16.66 -9.48
N ALA A 231 -21.55 -17.50 -10.52
CA ALA A 231 -22.30 -17.30 -11.77
C ALA A 231 -23.81 -17.35 -11.53
N THR A 232 -24.27 -18.34 -10.76
CA THR A 232 -25.68 -18.50 -10.36
C THR A 232 -26.16 -17.32 -9.52
N SER A 233 -25.36 -16.88 -8.56
CA SER A 233 -25.67 -15.70 -7.73
C SER A 233 -25.82 -14.43 -8.57
N LYS A 234 -24.93 -14.21 -9.55
CA LYS A 234 -25.00 -13.05 -10.45
C LYS A 234 -26.23 -13.12 -11.35
N LEU A 235 -26.56 -14.30 -11.86
CA LEU A 235 -27.76 -14.53 -12.68
C LEU A 235 -29.05 -14.22 -11.91
N LEU A 236 -29.26 -14.86 -10.76
CA LEU A 236 -30.46 -14.68 -9.93
C LEU A 236 -30.61 -13.23 -9.44
N ALA A 237 -29.51 -12.59 -9.02
CA ALA A 237 -29.53 -11.19 -8.63
C ALA A 237 -29.92 -10.26 -9.79
N ARG A 238 -29.51 -10.59 -11.03
CA ARG A 238 -29.84 -9.78 -12.21
C ARG A 238 -31.26 -10.01 -12.69
N ILE A 239 -31.76 -11.25 -12.67
CA ILE A 239 -33.14 -11.61 -13.02
C ILE A 239 -34.14 -10.80 -12.17
N ARG A 240 -33.89 -10.70 -10.86
CA ARG A 240 -34.73 -9.90 -9.94
C ARG A 240 -34.78 -8.43 -10.35
N LYS A 241 -33.62 -7.82 -10.65
CA LYS A 241 -33.53 -6.42 -11.08
C LYS A 241 -34.20 -6.12 -12.43
N VAL A 242 -34.44 -7.14 -13.25
CA VAL A 242 -35.09 -7.02 -14.56
C VAL A 242 -36.61 -7.10 -14.44
N SER A 243 -37.12 -7.77 -13.40
CA SER A 243 -38.56 -7.91 -13.13
C SER A 243 -39.06 -6.81 -12.19
N SER A 244 -39.97 -5.95 -12.70
CA SER A 244 -40.63 -4.90 -11.92
C SER A 244 -41.53 -5.42 -10.80
N LEU A 245 -41.93 -6.70 -10.86
CA LEU A 245 -42.77 -7.35 -9.85
C LEU A 245 -42.00 -7.77 -8.58
N THR A 246 -40.66 -7.57 -8.53
CA THR A 246 -39.87 -7.92 -7.33
C THR A 246 -39.39 -6.71 -6.53
N SER A 247 -39.91 -5.51 -6.82
CA SER A 247 -39.55 -4.24 -6.15
C SER A 247 -39.87 -4.17 -4.66
N GLY A 248 -40.38 -5.24 -4.06
CA GLY A 248 -40.37 -5.43 -2.62
C GLY A 248 -40.74 -6.85 -2.26
N SER A 249 -39.78 -7.77 -2.09
CA SER A 249 -40.08 -9.02 -1.39
C SER A 249 -38.82 -9.81 -0.98
N LYS A 250 -38.73 -10.02 0.34
CA LYS A 250 -37.97 -11.02 1.13
C LYS A 250 -36.45 -11.08 0.92
N LYS A 251 -35.70 -10.96 2.03
CA LYS A 251 -34.25 -11.24 2.11
C LYS A 251 -34.04 -12.76 2.02
N TYR A 252 -33.70 -13.27 0.84
CA TYR A 252 -33.30 -14.67 0.68
C TYR A 252 -31.87 -14.87 1.19
N LYS A 253 -31.68 -15.76 2.17
CA LYS A 253 -30.35 -16.16 2.65
C LYS A 253 -29.81 -17.27 1.73
N ASN A 254 -28.55 -17.16 1.31
CA ASN A 254 -27.87 -18.19 0.51
C ASN A 254 -28.60 -18.63 -0.79
N PHE A 255 -29.35 -17.72 -1.43
CA PHE A 255 -30.23 -18.04 -2.58
C PHE A 255 -29.57 -18.80 -3.73
N ALA A 256 -28.28 -18.55 -4.02
CA ALA A 256 -27.56 -19.29 -5.06
C ALA A 256 -27.38 -20.77 -4.69
N ARG A 257 -27.06 -21.07 -3.42
CA ARG A 257 -26.89 -22.46 -2.96
C ARG A 257 -28.23 -23.19 -2.86
N VAL A 258 -29.26 -22.49 -2.37
CA VAL A 258 -30.64 -23.01 -2.28
C VAL A 258 -31.22 -23.28 -3.68
N PHE A 259 -30.87 -22.45 -4.67
CA PHE A 259 -31.25 -22.70 -6.05
C PHE A 259 -30.53 -23.92 -6.64
N LEU A 260 -29.22 -24.03 -6.44
CA LEU A 260 -28.45 -25.16 -6.97
C LEU A 260 -28.84 -26.49 -6.31
N SER A 261 -29.31 -26.49 -5.06
CA SER A 261 -29.78 -27.72 -4.40
C SER A 261 -31.01 -28.32 -5.07
N VAL A 262 -31.78 -27.55 -5.85
CA VAL A 262 -32.91 -28.08 -6.64
C VAL A 262 -32.43 -29.19 -7.56
N TYR A 263 -31.34 -29.00 -8.29
CA TYR A 263 -30.81 -30.01 -9.22
C TYR A 263 -30.45 -31.32 -8.50
N MET A 264 -29.92 -31.22 -7.29
CA MET A 264 -29.63 -32.40 -6.46
C MET A 264 -30.92 -33.08 -6.00
N ILE A 265 -31.88 -32.30 -5.47
CA ILE A 265 -33.16 -32.79 -4.96
C ILE A 265 -33.96 -33.47 -6.08
N THR A 266 -33.92 -32.96 -7.31
CA THR A 266 -34.66 -33.55 -8.43
C THR A 266 -33.98 -34.79 -9.02
N ALA A 267 -32.65 -34.81 -9.11
CA ALA A 267 -31.92 -35.90 -9.76
C ALA A 267 -31.61 -37.09 -8.83
N HIS A 268 -31.31 -36.83 -7.55
CA HIS A 268 -30.95 -37.85 -6.55
C HIS A 268 -31.87 -37.79 -5.34
N THR A 269 -33.18 -37.92 -5.60
CA THR A 269 -34.22 -37.90 -4.55
C THR A 269 -33.96 -38.93 -3.44
N GLY A 270 -33.63 -40.17 -3.80
CA GLY A 270 -33.43 -41.27 -2.84
C GLY A 270 -32.19 -41.16 -1.94
N GLU A 271 -31.19 -40.37 -2.32
CA GLU A 271 -30.00 -40.13 -1.46
C GLU A 271 -30.20 -38.97 -0.47
N ILE A 272 -31.12 -38.05 -0.78
CA ILE A 272 -31.33 -36.82 0.00
C ILE A 272 -32.57 -36.93 0.89
N LEU A 273 -33.62 -37.60 0.43
CA LEU A 273 -34.90 -37.74 1.10
C LEU A 273 -35.13 -39.21 1.44
N VAL A 274 -34.61 -39.64 2.59
CA VAL A 274 -34.68 -41.04 3.05
C VAL A 274 -36.12 -41.47 3.37
N ASP A 275 -36.93 -40.58 3.94
CA ASP A 275 -38.36 -40.81 4.24
C ASP A 275 -39.25 -39.77 3.52
N MET A 276 -40.14 -40.23 2.64
CA MET A 276 -41.03 -39.34 1.86
C MET A 276 -42.26 -38.91 2.68
N GLY A 277 -42.08 -37.90 3.52
CA GLY A 277 -43.17 -37.24 4.25
C GLY A 277 -43.90 -36.14 3.44
N PRO A 278 -44.91 -35.48 4.03
CA PRO A 278 -45.69 -34.46 3.35
C PRO A 278 -44.87 -33.22 2.96
N HIS A 279 -43.82 -32.89 3.74
CA HIS A 279 -42.98 -31.70 3.49
C HIS A 279 -41.95 -32.00 2.40
N GLU A 280 -41.46 -33.23 2.36
CA GLU A 280 -40.52 -33.76 1.38
C GLU A 280 -41.21 -33.87 0.00
N ASN A 281 -42.49 -34.28 -0.02
CA ASN A 281 -43.33 -34.27 -1.22
C ASN A 281 -43.63 -32.85 -1.73
N GLU A 282 -43.93 -31.91 -0.83
CA GLU A 282 -44.12 -30.49 -1.18
C GLU A 282 -42.83 -29.85 -1.71
N LEU A 283 -41.68 -30.19 -1.11
CA LEU A 283 -40.37 -29.74 -1.56
C LEU A 283 -40.04 -30.28 -2.95
N LEU A 284 -40.26 -31.58 -3.19
CA LEU A 284 -39.97 -32.21 -4.47
C LEU A 284 -40.88 -31.70 -5.60
N SER A 285 -42.17 -31.52 -5.32
CA SER A 285 -43.13 -31.00 -6.31
C SER A 285 -42.83 -29.54 -6.68
N SER A 286 -42.56 -28.68 -5.68
CA SER A 286 -42.17 -27.29 -5.91
C SER A 286 -40.81 -27.17 -6.61
N ALA A 287 -39.83 -28.01 -6.26
CA ALA A 287 -38.52 -28.09 -6.93
C ALA A 287 -38.64 -28.45 -8.42
N LYS A 288 -39.44 -29.47 -8.75
CA LYS A 288 -39.68 -29.89 -10.15
C LYS A 288 -40.36 -28.79 -10.97
N SER A 289 -41.40 -28.15 -10.42
CA SER A 289 -42.12 -27.05 -11.10
C SER A 289 -41.20 -25.86 -11.34
N MET A 290 -40.46 -25.45 -10.31
CA MET A 290 -39.52 -24.32 -10.39
C MET A 290 -38.41 -24.58 -11.40
N LEU A 291 -37.84 -25.79 -11.42
CA LEU A 291 -36.75 -26.13 -12.33
C LEU A 291 -37.22 -26.16 -13.78
N ALA A 292 -38.38 -26.78 -14.05
CA ALA A 292 -38.96 -26.82 -15.39
C ALA A 292 -39.26 -25.42 -15.94
N ASN A 293 -39.80 -24.53 -15.12
CA ASN A 293 -40.07 -23.15 -15.55
C ASN A 293 -38.78 -22.32 -15.72
N PHE A 294 -37.74 -22.60 -14.92
CA PHE A 294 -36.42 -21.97 -15.09
C PHE A 294 -35.74 -22.39 -16.40
N GLU A 295 -35.66 -23.69 -16.69
CA GLU A 295 -35.03 -24.20 -17.90
C GLU A 295 -35.79 -23.77 -19.15
N ARG A 296 -37.12 -23.80 -19.11
CA ARG A 296 -37.93 -23.24 -20.20
C ARG A 296 -37.61 -21.77 -20.47
N TRP A 297 -37.51 -20.96 -19.41
CA TRP A 297 -37.15 -19.56 -19.55
C TRP A 297 -35.70 -19.38 -20.06
N ILE A 298 -34.75 -20.18 -19.56
CA ILE A 298 -33.34 -20.04 -19.97
C ILE A 298 -33.16 -20.36 -21.45
N ASP A 299 -33.95 -21.29 -21.99
CA ASP A 299 -33.97 -21.65 -23.41
C ASP A 299 -34.66 -20.62 -24.29
N GLU A 300 -35.78 -20.06 -23.84
CA GLU A 300 -36.47 -18.96 -24.53
C GLU A 300 -35.60 -17.69 -24.63
N VAL A 301 -34.73 -17.42 -23.65
CA VAL A 301 -33.83 -16.26 -23.64
C VAL A 301 -32.69 -16.36 -24.67
N SER A 302 -32.48 -17.52 -25.32
CA SER A 302 -31.27 -17.77 -26.11
C SER A 302 -31.45 -18.18 -27.58
N VAL A 303 -32.66 -18.33 -28.13
CA VAL A 303 -32.78 -18.96 -29.47
C VAL A 303 -33.55 -18.18 -30.55
N THR A 304 -34.55 -17.34 -30.24
CA THR A 304 -35.50 -16.94 -31.30
C THR A 304 -35.63 -15.44 -31.60
N THR A 305 -35.34 -14.52 -30.67
CA THR A 305 -35.35 -13.07 -30.98
C THR A 305 -34.36 -12.27 -30.11
N PRO A 306 -33.25 -11.76 -30.67
CA PRO A 306 -32.35 -10.88 -29.95
C PRO A 306 -33.07 -9.59 -29.50
N GLY A 307 -32.97 -9.22 -28.23
CA GLY A 307 -33.42 -7.93 -27.71
C GLY A 307 -34.79 -7.90 -27.01
N ARG A 308 -35.49 -9.04 -26.87
CA ARG A 308 -36.69 -9.15 -26.03
C ARG A 308 -36.51 -10.18 -24.92
N ILE A 309 -37.04 -9.86 -23.73
CA ILE A 309 -37.13 -10.76 -22.58
C ILE A 309 -38.57 -11.24 -22.48
N HIS A 310 -38.79 -12.57 -22.48
CA HIS A 310 -40.11 -13.15 -22.28
C HIS A 310 -40.50 -13.07 -20.80
N TYR A 311 -41.21 -12.00 -20.42
CA TYR A 311 -41.59 -11.74 -19.03
C TYR A 311 -42.61 -12.76 -18.49
N SER A 312 -43.44 -13.38 -19.32
CA SER A 312 -44.42 -14.39 -18.89
C SER A 312 -43.76 -15.60 -18.22
N SER A 313 -42.78 -16.22 -18.90
CA SER A 313 -42.03 -17.36 -18.38
C SER A 313 -41.15 -16.98 -17.20
N LEU A 314 -40.60 -15.76 -17.22
CA LEU A 314 -39.79 -15.24 -16.12
C LEU A 314 -40.61 -15.03 -14.84
N VAL A 315 -41.82 -14.47 -14.96
CA VAL A 315 -42.72 -14.24 -13.81
C VAL A 315 -43.17 -15.58 -13.23
N LYS A 316 -43.46 -16.58 -14.08
CA LYS A 316 -43.82 -17.93 -13.63
C LYS A 316 -42.68 -18.59 -12.86
N PHE A 317 -41.45 -18.51 -13.37
CA PHE A 317 -40.26 -18.96 -12.62
C PHE A 317 -40.13 -18.26 -11.26
N LEU A 318 -40.27 -16.93 -11.22
CA LEU A 318 -40.11 -16.17 -9.97
C LEU A 318 -41.18 -16.49 -8.93
N TYR A 319 -42.40 -16.81 -9.35
CA TYR A 319 -43.46 -17.28 -8.47
C TYR A 319 -43.11 -18.64 -7.87
N ASP A 320 -42.74 -19.61 -8.71
CA ASP A 320 -42.34 -20.94 -8.28
C ASP A 320 -41.06 -20.94 -7.42
N TRP A 321 -40.17 -19.96 -7.65
CA TRP A 321 -38.99 -19.74 -6.81
C TRP A 321 -39.36 -19.37 -5.37
N ASP A 322 -40.37 -18.53 -5.15
CA ASP A 322 -40.79 -18.21 -3.78
C ASP A 322 -41.44 -19.42 -3.11
N ALA A 323 -42.29 -20.16 -3.84
CA ALA A 323 -42.92 -21.38 -3.35
C ALA A 323 -41.87 -22.43 -2.93
N TYR A 324 -40.90 -22.73 -3.80
CA TYR A 324 -39.80 -23.64 -3.49
C TYR A 324 -38.93 -23.15 -2.32
N TYR A 325 -38.56 -21.87 -2.30
CA TYR A 325 -37.72 -21.35 -1.23
C TYR A 325 -38.40 -21.42 0.14
N ASN A 326 -39.71 -21.19 0.20
CA ASN A 326 -40.48 -21.35 1.43
C ASN A 326 -40.55 -22.83 1.85
N ALA A 327 -40.89 -23.74 0.92
CA ALA A 327 -40.91 -25.18 1.18
C ALA A 327 -39.54 -25.71 1.66
N PHE A 328 -38.45 -25.25 1.04
CA PHE A 328 -37.08 -25.59 1.42
C PHE A 328 -36.73 -25.14 2.85
N ASN A 329 -37.12 -23.92 3.24
CA ASN A 329 -36.86 -23.45 4.61
C ASN A 329 -37.70 -24.20 5.65
N THR A 330 -38.95 -24.51 5.34
CA THR A 330 -39.82 -25.30 6.21
C THR A 330 -39.22 -26.70 6.42
N TRP A 331 -38.85 -27.37 5.33
CA TRP A 331 -38.15 -28.67 5.39
C TRP A 331 -36.83 -28.58 6.18
N LYS A 332 -35.97 -27.61 5.85
CA LYS A 332 -34.67 -27.42 6.51
C LYS A 332 -34.82 -27.16 8.01
N THR A 333 -35.79 -26.36 8.42
CA THR A 333 -36.02 -26.04 9.83
C THR A 333 -36.39 -27.32 10.58
N LYS A 334 -37.34 -28.09 10.06
CA LYS A 334 -37.76 -29.36 10.65
C LYS A 334 -36.63 -30.40 10.69
N ASP A 335 -35.86 -30.52 9.62
CA ASP A 335 -34.71 -31.44 9.56
C ASP A 335 -33.61 -31.03 10.55
N SER A 336 -33.31 -29.73 10.64
CA SER A 336 -32.38 -29.20 11.64
C SER A 336 -32.86 -29.44 13.08
N GLU A 337 -34.16 -29.39 13.33
CA GLU A 337 -34.75 -29.68 14.64
C GLU A 337 -34.66 -31.17 14.99
N LYS A 338 -34.89 -32.06 14.01
CA LYS A 338 -34.70 -33.50 14.19
C LYS A 338 -33.23 -33.84 14.48
N LEU A 339 -32.30 -33.27 13.72
CA LEU A 339 -30.87 -33.49 13.90
C LEU A 339 -30.37 -32.93 15.24
N THR A 340 -30.78 -31.72 15.62
CA THR A 340 -30.42 -31.15 16.93
C THR A 340 -31.00 -31.97 18.08
N SER A 341 -32.22 -32.48 17.95
CA SER A 341 -32.82 -33.37 18.96
C SER A 341 -32.03 -34.67 19.11
N ASN A 342 -31.60 -35.29 17.99
CA ASN A 342 -30.76 -36.48 18.01
C ASN A 342 -29.38 -36.19 18.63
N LEU A 343 -28.74 -35.06 18.28
CA LEU A 343 -27.47 -34.65 18.89
C LEU A 343 -27.61 -34.40 20.39
N ILE A 344 -28.71 -33.81 20.84
CA ILE A 344 -29.02 -33.65 22.27
C ILE A 344 -29.17 -35.02 22.93
N ALA A 345 -29.86 -35.97 22.29
CA ALA A 345 -29.98 -37.34 22.81
C ALA A 345 -28.60 -38.01 22.95
N HIS A 346 -27.74 -37.94 21.92
CA HIS A 346 -26.38 -38.45 21.99
C HIS A 346 -25.55 -37.78 23.10
N TYR A 347 -25.70 -36.46 23.28
CA TYR A 347 -25.04 -35.74 24.38
C TYR A 347 -25.47 -36.31 25.74
N LEU A 348 -26.77 -36.52 25.93
CA LEU A 348 -27.32 -37.08 27.17
C LEU A 348 -26.85 -38.52 27.39
N ASP A 349 -26.65 -39.31 26.33
CA ASP A 349 -26.12 -40.66 26.44
C ASP A 349 -24.65 -40.67 26.88
N TYR A 350 -23.83 -39.72 26.41
CA TYR A 350 -22.48 -39.52 26.95
C TYR A 350 -22.48 -39.04 28.40
N GLU A 351 -23.44 -38.20 28.80
CA GLU A 351 -23.58 -37.76 30.20
C GLU A 351 -24.01 -38.93 31.11
N LYS A 352 -24.89 -39.82 30.62
CA LYS A 352 -25.23 -41.08 31.33
C LYS A 352 -24.01 -42.00 31.43
N LEU A 353 -23.26 -42.17 30.33
CA LEU A 353 -22.06 -42.99 30.27
C LEU A 353 -21.02 -42.50 31.29
N TRP A 354 -20.79 -41.18 31.37
CA TRP A 354 -19.92 -40.59 32.39
C TRP A 354 -20.38 -40.93 33.81
N ASN A 355 -21.67 -40.82 34.09
CA ASN A 355 -22.22 -41.14 35.40
C ASN A 355 -22.08 -42.61 35.79
N THR A 356 -22.01 -43.52 34.82
CA THR A 356 -21.72 -44.95 35.05
C THR A 356 -20.24 -45.22 35.27
N VAL A 357 -19.36 -44.54 34.52
CA VAL A 357 -17.92 -44.81 34.50
C VAL A 357 -17.17 -44.06 35.61
N LYS A 358 -17.69 -42.93 36.11
CA LYS A 358 -17.00 -42.04 37.08
C LYS A 358 -16.47 -42.70 38.36
N ASN A 359 -17.00 -43.86 38.75
CA ASN A 359 -16.59 -44.61 39.96
C ASN A 359 -15.48 -45.65 39.70
N GLN A 360 -15.01 -45.80 38.46
CA GLN A 360 -13.94 -46.75 38.12
C GLN A 360 -12.55 -46.12 38.36
N ALA A 361 -11.58 -46.93 38.82
CA ALA A 361 -10.25 -46.46 39.23
C ALA A 361 -9.43 -45.72 38.14
N ASN A 362 -9.72 -45.97 36.86
CA ASN A 362 -9.06 -45.33 35.71
C ASN A 362 -9.98 -44.36 34.92
N ALA A 363 -11.16 -44.05 35.46
CA ALA A 363 -12.18 -43.26 34.77
C ALA A 363 -11.74 -41.82 34.49
N GLU A 364 -11.03 -41.19 35.45
CA GLU A 364 -10.61 -39.80 35.32
C GLU A 364 -9.49 -39.59 34.29
N THR A 365 -8.61 -40.57 34.12
CA THR A 365 -7.45 -40.47 33.23
C THR A 365 -7.76 -40.89 31.79
N GLU A 366 -8.56 -41.94 31.57
CA GLU A 366 -8.81 -42.46 30.21
C GLU A 366 -10.17 -42.06 29.62
N TRP A 367 -11.21 -41.99 30.45
CA TRP A 367 -12.59 -41.79 29.97
C TRP A 367 -13.02 -40.33 29.97
N ARG A 368 -12.65 -39.58 31.02
CA ARG A 368 -13.01 -38.16 31.17
C ARG A 368 -12.57 -37.29 29.98
N PRO A 369 -11.31 -37.39 29.47
CA PRO A 369 -10.88 -36.54 28.36
C PRO A 369 -11.67 -36.82 27.07
N ASN A 370 -11.94 -38.09 26.77
CA ASN A 370 -12.65 -38.51 25.56
C ASN A 370 -14.13 -38.12 25.59
N ILE A 371 -14.80 -38.32 26.73
CA ILE A 371 -16.20 -37.94 26.91
C ILE A 371 -16.34 -36.42 26.85
N VAL A 372 -15.48 -35.65 27.53
CA VAL A 372 -15.51 -34.18 27.48
C VAL A 372 -15.26 -33.68 26.07
N PHE A 373 -14.29 -34.26 25.34
CA PHE A 373 -14.02 -33.90 23.94
C PHE A 373 -15.24 -34.13 23.04
N GLN A 374 -15.90 -35.29 23.14
CA GLN A 374 -17.10 -35.62 22.37
C GLN A 374 -18.29 -34.73 22.75
N GLN A 375 -18.48 -34.44 24.04
CA GLN A 375 -19.50 -33.52 24.52
C GLN A 375 -19.28 -32.09 24.00
N GLU A 376 -18.03 -31.59 24.01
CA GLU A 376 -17.66 -30.28 23.47
C GLU A 376 -17.94 -30.21 21.96
N GLU A 377 -17.64 -31.28 21.22
CA GLU A 377 -17.90 -31.37 19.78
C GLU A 377 -19.40 -31.38 19.46
N ILE A 378 -20.20 -32.17 20.21
CA ILE A 378 -21.65 -32.20 20.06
C ILE A 378 -22.25 -30.84 20.43
N ARG A 379 -21.80 -30.21 21.52
CA ARG A 379 -22.26 -28.88 21.94
C ARG A 379 -21.98 -27.82 20.87
N ARG A 380 -20.81 -27.89 20.23
CA ARG A 380 -20.46 -27.02 19.09
C ARG A 380 -21.38 -27.25 17.89
N LYS A 381 -21.68 -28.51 17.55
CA LYS A 381 -22.60 -28.88 16.46
C LYS A 381 -24.04 -28.41 16.74
N VAL A 382 -24.54 -28.58 17.96
CA VAL A 382 -25.87 -28.11 18.39
C VAL A 382 -25.98 -26.59 18.29
N ARG A 383 -24.96 -25.85 18.77
CA ARG A 383 -24.89 -24.38 18.66
C ARG A 383 -24.89 -23.93 17.20
N ASN A 384 -24.12 -24.58 16.34
CA ASN A 384 -24.00 -24.22 14.93
C ASN A 384 -25.29 -24.50 14.12
N LEU A 385 -26.03 -25.56 14.46
CA LEU A 385 -27.23 -25.97 13.74
C LEU A 385 -28.50 -25.25 14.21
N GLY A 386 -28.68 -25.09 15.53
CA GLY A 386 -29.94 -24.61 16.12
C GLY A 386 -29.83 -23.33 16.96
N GLY A 387 -28.65 -22.71 17.06
CA GLY A 387 -28.43 -21.47 17.79
C GLY A 387 -28.76 -21.56 19.29
N ASP A 388 -29.08 -20.41 19.90
CA ASP A 388 -29.31 -20.31 21.35
C ASP A 388 -30.56 -21.05 21.81
N ALA A 389 -31.58 -21.17 20.96
CA ALA A 389 -32.79 -21.93 21.27
C ALA A 389 -32.50 -23.43 21.45
N ALA A 390 -31.64 -24.02 20.61
CA ALA A 390 -31.24 -25.42 20.75
C ALA A 390 -30.31 -25.64 21.96
N MET A 391 -29.45 -24.67 22.29
CA MET A 391 -28.64 -24.69 23.51
C MET A 391 -29.50 -24.64 24.78
N ALA A 392 -30.56 -23.83 24.81
CA ALA A 392 -31.50 -23.81 25.93
C ALA A 392 -32.24 -25.15 26.09
N ARG A 393 -32.62 -25.81 24.98
CA ARG A 393 -33.20 -27.17 25.02
C ARG A 393 -32.22 -28.20 25.60
N LEU A 394 -30.94 -28.15 25.19
CA LEU A 394 -29.88 -29.00 25.75
C LEU A 394 -29.72 -28.78 27.26
N GLU A 395 -29.64 -27.51 27.70
CA GLU A 395 -29.50 -27.17 29.12
C GLU A 395 -30.71 -27.61 29.94
N ASN A 396 -31.92 -27.45 29.42
CA ASN A 396 -33.13 -27.94 30.09
C ASN A 396 -33.12 -29.48 30.19
N ALA A 397 -32.73 -30.18 29.13
CA ALA A 397 -32.60 -31.64 29.16
C ALA A 397 -31.54 -32.12 30.17
N LEU A 398 -30.42 -31.41 30.30
CA LEU A 398 -29.41 -31.68 31.32
C LEU A 398 -29.91 -31.41 32.74
N ARG A 399 -30.67 -30.33 32.95
CA ARG A 399 -31.32 -30.05 34.25
C ARG A 399 -32.28 -31.17 34.63
N GLN A 400 -33.04 -31.70 33.67
CA GLN A 400 -33.95 -32.83 33.89
C GLN A 400 -33.19 -34.14 34.19
N LEU A 401 -32.07 -34.40 33.50
CA LEU A 401 -31.23 -35.56 33.77
C LEU A 401 -30.64 -35.49 35.18
N ARG A 402 -30.10 -34.33 35.58
CA ARG A 402 -29.53 -34.11 36.92
C ARG A 402 -30.55 -34.29 38.05
N LYS A 403 -31.82 -33.95 37.81
CA LYS A 403 -32.92 -34.21 38.76
C LYS A 403 -33.26 -35.70 38.91
N LYS A 404 -32.94 -36.53 37.91
CA LYS A 404 -33.20 -37.98 37.92
C LYS A 404 -32.03 -38.81 38.47
N ILE A 405 -30.88 -38.20 38.72
CA ILE A 405 -29.75 -38.87 39.36
C ILE A 405 -30.07 -38.98 40.87
N PRO A 406 -30.09 -40.19 41.47
CA PRO A 406 -30.25 -40.33 42.91
C PRO A 406 -29.13 -39.58 43.63
N LYS A 407 -29.49 -38.74 44.60
CA LYS A 407 -28.52 -38.24 45.57
C LYS A 407 -28.17 -39.40 46.49
N ASP A 408 -26.99 -39.99 46.32
CA ASP A 408 -26.41 -40.82 47.38
C ASP A 408 -26.19 -39.93 48.60
N ASN A 409 -26.82 -40.30 49.71
CA ASN A 409 -26.70 -39.66 51.00
C ASN A 409 -25.96 -40.62 51.95
N ASP A 410 -25.01 -40.03 52.67
CA ASP A 410 -24.49 -40.40 54.01
C ASP A 410 -23.31 -41.38 54.12
N GLU A 411 -22.17 -40.86 54.63
CA GLU A 411 -21.78 -41.14 56.03
C GLU A 411 -20.84 -40.07 56.66
N SER A 412 -21.09 -39.82 57.96
CA SER A 412 -20.39 -39.02 58.99
C SER A 412 -20.67 -37.49 59.04
N GLY A 413 -21.28 -36.92 60.08
CA GLY A 413 -21.85 -37.44 61.33
C GLY A 413 -22.46 -36.30 62.18
N PHE A 414 -23.42 -36.67 63.05
CA PHE A 414 -23.87 -36.03 64.30
C PHE A 414 -24.03 -34.49 64.35
N GLY A 415 -25.17 -33.89 64.71
CA GLY A 415 -26.39 -34.35 65.36
C GLY A 415 -27.05 -33.13 66.04
N ASN A 416 -28.37 -33.20 66.19
CA ASN A 416 -29.23 -32.36 67.04
C ASN A 416 -29.42 -30.89 66.62
N ASP A 417 -30.60 -30.28 66.67
CA ASP A 417 -31.96 -30.73 66.91
C ASP A 417 -32.86 -29.52 66.59
N THR A 418 -34.08 -29.78 66.09
CA THR A 418 -35.32 -28.99 66.30
C THR A 418 -35.29 -27.44 66.15
N VAL A 419 -36.09 -26.76 65.33
CA VAL A 419 -37.56 -26.70 65.26
C VAL A 419 -37.97 -25.89 64.02
N LYS A 420 -39.05 -26.33 63.35
CA LYS A 420 -39.83 -25.66 62.29
C LYS A 420 -40.22 -24.21 62.67
N ARG A 421 -40.39 -23.30 61.71
CA ARG A 421 -41.73 -22.78 61.28
C ARG A 421 -41.61 -21.62 60.28
N SER A 422 -42.61 -21.62 59.43
CA SER A 422 -43.04 -20.75 58.34
C SER A 422 -43.39 -19.29 58.71
N VAL A 423 -43.12 -18.39 57.75
CA VAL A 423 -44.02 -17.34 57.19
C VAL A 423 -44.26 -16.04 57.97
N SER A 424 -44.34 -14.95 57.18
CA SER A 424 -44.85 -13.56 57.40
C SER A 424 -43.82 -12.56 57.94
N GLN A 425 -43.42 -11.53 57.19
CA GLN A 425 -44.11 -10.25 56.84
C GLN A 425 -44.10 -9.21 57.98
N GLU A 426 -43.78 -7.97 57.58
CA GLU A 426 -43.96 -6.69 58.31
C GLU A 426 -43.04 -6.48 59.53
N SER A 427 -42.62 -5.28 59.95
CA SER A 427 -42.52 -3.91 59.43
C SER A 427 -42.00 -3.10 60.64
N GLY A 428 -41.23 -2.04 60.43
CA GLY A 428 -41.12 -0.96 61.42
C GLY A 428 -39.75 -0.75 62.07
N ASP A 429 -39.08 0.29 61.56
CA ASP A 429 -38.90 1.57 62.26
C ASP A 429 -37.94 1.75 63.46
N TRP A 430 -37.03 2.71 63.21
CA TRP A 430 -36.40 3.74 64.07
C TRP A 430 -35.53 3.29 65.25
N SER A 431 -34.25 3.71 65.22
CA SER A 431 -33.73 4.87 66.00
C SER A 431 -33.14 4.37 67.33
N ASP A 432 -32.01 4.78 67.86
CA ASP A 432 -30.96 5.77 67.53
C ASP A 432 -29.98 5.65 68.73
N LYS A 433 -28.78 6.23 68.59
CA LYS A 433 -27.82 6.57 69.67
C LYS A 433 -27.00 5.44 70.29
N ASP A 434 -25.75 5.63 70.73
CA ASP A 434 -24.72 6.65 70.55
C ASP A 434 -23.45 6.09 71.22
N ASP A 435 -22.33 6.75 70.94
CA ASP A 435 -21.04 6.77 71.65
C ASP A 435 -20.00 5.67 71.35
N VAL A 436 -18.95 5.91 70.56
CA VAL A 436 -17.85 6.93 70.58
C VAL A 436 -16.66 6.49 71.43
N LEU A 437 -15.49 6.42 70.77
CA LEU A 437 -14.16 6.96 71.15
C LEU A 437 -13.15 6.49 70.07
N GLN A 438 -12.84 7.30 69.04
CA GLN A 438 -11.82 8.38 68.94
C GLN A 438 -10.35 7.89 69.05
N SER A 439 -9.54 7.92 67.97
CA SER A 439 -8.73 9.07 67.42
C SER A 439 -7.27 9.02 67.94
N PRO A 440 -6.20 9.66 67.36
CA PRO A 440 -6.17 10.91 66.55
C PRO A 440 -5.21 10.92 65.32
N SER A 441 -5.53 11.63 64.21
CA SER A 441 -5.19 13.03 63.81
C SER A 441 -3.76 13.31 63.30
N ALA A 442 -3.63 13.81 62.06
CA ALA A 442 -3.08 15.13 61.69
C ALA A 442 -2.79 15.27 60.16
N SER A 443 -3.35 16.31 59.53
CA SER A 443 -3.01 16.87 58.20
C SER A 443 -1.88 17.93 58.33
N PRO A 444 -1.49 18.76 57.33
CA PRO A 444 -1.67 18.75 55.85
C PRO A 444 -0.35 19.03 55.08
N SER A 445 -0.30 18.86 53.74
CA SER A 445 0.28 19.84 52.77
C SER A 445 0.49 19.27 51.35
N LEU A 446 0.38 20.20 50.39
CA LEU A 446 0.50 20.07 48.93
C LEU A 446 1.90 19.61 48.46
N GLN A 447 1.93 18.71 47.47
CA GLN A 447 2.72 18.85 46.23
C GLN A 447 2.49 17.65 45.30
N GLY A 448 2.25 17.93 44.02
CA GLY A 448 2.08 16.92 42.99
C GLY A 448 3.39 16.23 42.61
N THR A 449 3.27 15.01 42.10
CA THR A 449 4.04 14.46 40.97
C THR A 449 3.56 13.02 40.77
N GLY A 450 3.16 12.70 39.54
CA GLY A 450 2.71 11.38 39.15
C GLY A 450 3.86 10.40 38.99
N SER A 451 3.60 9.14 39.34
CA SER A 451 4.17 7.95 38.70
C SER A 451 3.48 6.71 39.28
N SER A 452 2.66 6.04 38.47
CA SER A 452 2.15 4.70 38.80
C SER A 452 2.83 3.69 37.89
N THR A 453 3.73 2.94 38.48
CA THR A 453 4.42 1.78 37.92
C THR A 453 3.44 0.64 37.64
N ILE A 454 3.44 0.14 36.40
CA ILE A 454 2.81 -1.15 36.05
C ILE A 454 3.90 -2.23 36.12
N SER A 455 3.71 -3.21 37.00
CA SER A 455 4.60 -4.37 37.14
C SER A 455 4.45 -5.33 35.97
N SER A 456 5.58 -5.77 35.44
CA SER A 456 5.75 -6.74 34.35
C SER A 456 5.81 -8.18 34.86
N SER A 457 5.17 -9.12 34.13
CA SER A 457 5.61 -10.51 33.82
C SER A 457 4.45 -11.32 33.18
N PRO A 458 4.72 -12.42 32.44
CA PRO A 458 5.43 -12.47 31.17
C PRO A 458 4.58 -13.05 30.02
N VAL A 459 5.00 -12.70 28.80
CA VAL A 459 4.41 -13.05 27.51
C VAL A 459 4.85 -14.44 27.07
N SER A 460 3.90 -15.32 26.72
CA SER A 460 4.00 -16.27 25.60
C SER A 460 2.69 -17.04 25.47
N ASN A 461 1.82 -16.62 24.54
CA ASN A 461 0.79 -17.38 23.81
C ASN A 461 -0.35 -16.44 23.36
N ASN A 462 -0.09 -15.46 22.48
CA ASN A 462 -1.19 -14.58 22.04
C ASN A 462 -1.09 -13.98 20.62
N ILE A 463 -0.93 -14.84 19.61
CA ILE A 463 -1.04 -14.42 18.20
C ILE A 463 -2.50 -14.44 17.70
N HIS A 464 -3.38 -15.23 18.34
CA HIS A 464 -4.79 -15.34 17.95
C HIS A 464 -5.75 -14.40 18.70
N GLU A 465 -5.53 -14.07 19.98
CA GLU A 465 -6.39 -13.11 20.70
C GLU A 465 -6.14 -11.66 20.28
N ALA A 466 -4.88 -11.29 19.99
CA ALA A 466 -4.54 -9.94 19.52
C ALA A 466 -5.24 -9.60 18.19
N ASN A 467 -5.27 -10.53 17.24
CA ASN A 467 -5.97 -10.36 15.95
C ASN A 467 -7.49 -10.20 16.09
N ASN A 468 -8.11 -10.84 17.10
CA ASN A 468 -9.54 -10.69 17.37
C ASN A 468 -9.84 -9.33 18.03
N ASN A 469 -9.00 -8.90 18.97
CA ASN A 469 -9.13 -7.58 19.61
C ASN A 469 -9.00 -6.44 18.58
N LEU A 470 -8.07 -6.56 17.62
CA LEU A 470 -7.94 -5.58 16.54
C LEU A 470 -9.19 -5.48 15.66
N GLN A 471 -9.84 -6.61 15.32
CA GLN A 471 -11.08 -6.56 14.54
C GLN A 471 -12.24 -5.94 15.30
N THR A 472 -12.38 -6.22 16.59
CA THR A 472 -13.43 -5.64 17.43
C THR A 472 -13.25 -4.13 17.59
N ILE A 473 -12.01 -3.68 17.79
CA ILE A 473 -11.69 -2.25 17.91
C ILE A 473 -11.84 -1.54 16.56
N ILE A 474 -11.44 -2.17 15.46
CA ILE A 474 -11.66 -1.61 14.12
C ILE A 474 -13.16 -1.53 13.79
N GLN A 475 -13.96 -2.50 14.25
CA GLN A 475 -15.42 -2.48 14.10
C GLN A 475 -16.09 -1.40 14.96
N SER A 476 -15.55 -1.07 16.14
CA SER A 476 -16.08 0.04 16.95
C SER A 476 -15.86 1.41 16.33
N PHE A 477 -14.96 1.54 15.34
CA PHE A 477 -14.81 2.76 14.53
C PHE A 477 -15.85 2.92 13.42
N GLY A 478 -16.82 1.98 13.30
CA GLY A 478 -17.84 1.89 12.26
C GLY A 478 -18.86 3.04 12.28
N GLY A 479 -18.40 4.23 11.92
CA GLY A 479 -19.19 5.47 11.83
C GLY A 479 -18.30 6.71 11.66
N TYR A 480 -17.07 6.67 12.19
CA TYR A 480 -16.10 7.76 12.14
C TYR A 480 -14.96 7.52 11.14
N GLY A 481 -14.83 6.30 10.61
CA GLY A 481 -13.78 5.94 9.66
C GLY A 481 -13.96 6.46 8.22
N ALA A 482 -14.69 7.57 7.98
CA ALA A 482 -14.86 8.19 6.66
C ALA A 482 -15.23 7.23 5.47
N GLY A 483 -15.91 6.11 5.74
CA GLY A 483 -16.21 5.08 4.72
C GLY A 483 -15.01 4.22 4.29
N LEU A 484 -13.91 4.26 5.03
CA LEU A 484 -12.71 3.44 4.82
C LEU A 484 -13.00 1.98 5.20
N SER A 485 -12.48 1.04 4.39
CA SER A 485 -12.46 -0.39 4.75
C SER A 485 -11.63 -0.59 6.02
N ASN A 486 -11.98 -1.57 6.85
CA ASN A 486 -11.21 -1.99 8.03
C ASN A 486 -9.70 -2.17 7.72
N GLU A 487 -9.39 -2.68 6.52
CA GLU A 487 -8.02 -2.86 6.04
C GLU A 487 -7.33 -1.52 5.74
N LYS A 488 -8.04 -0.59 5.09
CA LYS A 488 -7.52 0.75 4.82
C LYS A 488 -7.35 1.53 6.12
N LEU A 489 -8.29 1.42 7.05
CA LEU A 489 -8.20 2.10 8.34
C LEU A 489 -6.99 1.63 9.15
N ALA A 490 -6.77 0.30 9.25
CA ALA A 490 -5.58 -0.24 9.89
C ALA A 490 -4.30 0.30 9.24
N HIS A 491 -4.25 0.26 7.90
CA HIS A 491 -3.12 0.76 7.12
C HIS A 491 -2.83 2.25 7.34
N GLU A 492 -3.86 3.11 7.38
CA GLU A 492 -3.71 4.55 7.66
C GLU A 492 -3.17 4.79 9.09
N ILE A 493 -3.68 4.06 10.09
CA ILE A 493 -3.24 4.19 11.50
C ILE A 493 -1.74 3.87 11.65
N ILE A 494 -1.23 2.94 10.84
CA ILE A 494 0.16 2.48 10.89
C ILE A 494 1.11 3.45 10.18
N ILE A 495 0.72 3.94 8.99
CA ILE A 495 1.58 4.76 8.14
C ILE A 495 1.64 6.20 8.63
N ASP A 496 0.52 6.75 9.10
CA ASP A 496 0.45 8.12 9.55
C ASP A 496 0.46 8.22 11.09
N PRO A 497 1.57 8.68 11.69
CA PRO A 497 1.71 8.80 13.14
C PRO A 497 0.85 9.92 13.73
N ASP A 498 0.29 10.80 12.91
CA ASP A 498 -0.62 11.86 13.33
C ASP A 498 -2.05 11.58 12.85
N PHE A 499 -2.34 10.34 12.41
CA PHE A 499 -3.67 9.97 11.97
C PHE A 499 -4.68 10.14 13.10
N GLU A 500 -5.73 10.90 12.79
CA GLU A 500 -6.89 11.14 13.63
C GLU A 500 -8.15 10.84 12.80
N LEU A 501 -9.09 10.14 13.42
CA LEU A 501 -10.43 9.94 12.92
C LEU A 501 -11.11 11.30 12.80
N LYS A 502 -11.59 11.60 11.60
CA LYS A 502 -12.33 12.82 11.30
C LYS A 502 -13.80 12.48 11.11
N PRO A 503 -14.72 13.39 11.45
CA PRO A 503 -16.12 13.20 11.08
C PRO A 503 -16.22 12.98 9.56
N GLN A 504 -17.10 12.08 9.15
CA GLN A 504 -17.27 11.72 7.74
C GLN A 504 -17.59 12.98 6.93
N LYS A 505 -16.76 13.31 5.93
CA LYS A 505 -17.06 14.37 4.96
C LYS A 505 -18.30 13.96 4.16
N ARG A 506 -19.43 14.62 4.44
CA ARG A 506 -20.69 14.40 3.76
C ARG A 506 -20.78 15.28 2.53
N THR A 507 -21.64 14.91 1.59
CA THR A 507 -21.90 15.78 0.44
C THR A 507 -22.66 17.02 0.88
N GLU A 508 -22.48 18.15 0.17
CA GLU A 508 -23.17 19.42 0.48
C GLU A 508 -24.70 19.25 0.57
N LEU A 509 -25.26 18.37 -0.27
CA LEU A 509 -26.68 18.06 -0.26
C LEU A 509 -27.09 17.32 1.02
N GLU A 510 -26.31 16.31 1.44
CA GLU A 510 -26.59 15.54 2.65
C GLU A 510 -26.48 16.40 3.92
N GLU A 511 -25.49 17.29 3.95
CA GLU A 511 -25.32 18.26 5.04
C GLU A 511 -26.50 19.23 5.10
N ARG A 512 -26.94 19.76 3.95
CA ARG A 512 -28.12 20.65 3.87
C ARG A 512 -29.41 19.92 4.28
N VAL A 513 -29.61 18.68 3.85
CA VAL A 513 -30.78 17.88 4.21
C VAL A 513 -30.79 17.58 5.71
N ARG A 514 -29.64 17.21 6.28
CA ARG A 514 -29.54 16.99 7.73
C ARG A 514 -29.82 18.26 8.49
N ALA A 515 -29.18 19.37 8.14
CA ALA A 515 -29.39 20.66 8.80
C ALA A 515 -30.86 21.11 8.77
N MET A 516 -31.54 20.91 7.64
CA MET A 516 -32.98 21.20 7.52
C MET A 516 -33.84 20.26 8.37
N THR A 517 -33.48 18.97 8.45
CA THR A 517 -34.21 17.97 9.23
C THR A 517 -34.00 18.16 10.73
N THR A 518 -32.77 18.42 11.16
CA THR A 518 -32.45 18.71 12.57
C THR A 518 -33.12 20.01 12.99
N LYS A 519 -33.08 21.05 12.15
CA LYS A 519 -33.80 22.30 12.40
C LYS A 519 -35.30 22.08 12.53
N ALA A 520 -35.94 21.35 11.60
CA ALA A 520 -37.37 21.07 11.68
C ALA A 520 -37.76 20.26 12.93
N LEU A 521 -36.89 19.33 13.36
CA LEU A 521 -37.08 18.57 14.59
C LEU A 521 -36.96 19.48 15.82
N LEU A 522 -35.96 20.36 15.85
CA LEU A 522 -35.74 21.32 16.93
C LEU A 522 -36.87 22.34 17.02
N ASP A 523 -37.36 22.83 15.88
CA ASP A 523 -38.50 23.75 15.82
C ASP A 523 -39.77 23.08 16.39
N SER A 524 -40.01 21.79 16.06
CA SER A 524 -41.11 21.01 16.64
C SER A 524 -40.93 20.74 18.14
N ALA A 525 -39.69 20.50 18.60
CA ALA A 525 -39.40 20.30 20.02
C ALA A 525 -39.57 21.60 20.82
N ARG A 526 -39.13 22.74 20.26
CA ARG A 526 -39.30 24.07 20.85
C ARG A 526 -40.77 24.43 21.00
N GLU A 527 -41.58 24.22 19.96
CA GLU A 527 -43.03 24.43 20.02
C GLU A 527 -43.70 23.54 21.08
N ASP A 528 -43.29 22.28 21.21
CA ASP A 528 -43.79 21.37 22.23
C ASP A 528 -43.36 21.77 23.66
N PHE A 529 -42.16 22.33 23.84
CA PHE A 529 -41.68 22.85 25.13
C PHE A 529 -42.41 24.13 25.54
N GLU A 530 -42.66 25.06 24.62
CA GLU A 530 -43.45 26.28 24.87
C GLU A 530 -44.89 25.94 25.25
N GLN A 531 -45.44 24.84 24.72
CA GLN A 531 -46.77 24.32 25.06
C GLN A 531 -46.77 23.48 26.36
N GLY A 532 -45.64 23.38 27.07
CA GLY A 532 -45.53 22.64 28.33
C GLY A 532 -45.59 21.11 28.20
N ARG A 533 -45.44 20.57 26.98
CA ARG A 533 -45.54 19.13 26.69
C ARG A 533 -44.18 18.45 26.75
N TYR A 534 -43.61 18.39 27.94
CA TYR A 534 -42.29 17.81 28.19
C TYR A 534 -42.25 16.27 28.09
N ASP A 535 -43.37 15.58 28.36
CA ASP A 535 -43.48 14.11 28.42
C ASP A 535 -43.07 13.40 27.12
N LYS A 536 -43.28 14.05 25.98
CA LYS A 536 -43.01 13.47 24.66
C LYS A 536 -41.51 13.41 24.32
N TRP A 537 -40.73 14.40 24.74
CA TRP A 537 -39.35 14.59 24.28
C TRP A 537 -38.31 14.31 25.36
N ILE A 538 -38.53 14.79 26.59
CA ILE A 538 -37.52 14.74 27.66
C ILE A 538 -37.08 13.30 28.01
N PRO A 539 -37.98 12.31 28.18
CA PRO A 539 -37.56 10.94 28.48
C PRO A 539 -36.72 10.31 27.35
N SER A 540 -37.05 10.61 26.09
CA SER A 540 -36.28 10.10 24.94
C SER A 540 -34.91 10.74 24.84
N LEU A 541 -34.84 12.08 24.94
CA LEU A 541 -33.58 12.82 24.88
C LEU A 541 -32.64 12.41 26.03
N MET A 542 -33.19 12.26 27.23
CA MET A 542 -32.39 11.87 28.39
C MET A 542 -31.91 10.42 28.32
N LYS A 543 -32.74 9.52 27.77
CA LYS A 543 -32.34 8.15 27.45
C LYS A 543 -31.17 8.12 26.46
N ASP A 544 -31.25 8.91 25.39
CA ASP A 544 -30.20 8.97 24.37
C ASP A 544 -28.89 9.56 24.94
N ILE A 545 -28.97 10.59 25.81
CA ILE A 545 -27.81 11.15 26.52
C ILE A 545 -27.20 10.12 27.48
N LYS A 546 -28.02 9.46 28.30
CA LYS A 546 -27.56 8.40 29.23
C LYS A 546 -26.80 7.32 28.47
N GLN A 547 -27.39 6.79 27.39
CA GLN A 547 -26.79 5.73 26.60
C GLN A 547 -25.47 6.17 25.97
N THR A 548 -25.41 7.41 25.48
CA THR A 548 -24.22 8.01 24.87
C THR A 548 -23.10 8.24 25.89
N LEU A 549 -23.41 8.71 27.11
CA LEU A 549 -22.45 8.86 28.20
C LEU A 549 -21.91 7.51 28.68
N GLN A 550 -22.77 6.50 28.77
CA GLN A 550 -22.39 5.14 29.13
C GLN A 550 -21.46 4.47 28.10
N GLU A 551 -21.55 4.85 26.83
CA GLU A 551 -20.62 4.40 25.79
C GLU A 551 -19.23 5.06 25.91
N ILE A 552 -19.16 6.29 26.42
CA ILE A 552 -17.91 7.04 26.58
C ILE A 552 -17.16 6.60 27.86
N VAL A 553 -17.90 6.29 28.93
CA VAL A 553 -17.32 6.03 30.25
C VAL A 553 -17.00 4.53 30.41
N PRO A 554 -15.76 4.16 30.81
CA PRO A 554 -15.45 2.78 31.17
C PRO A 554 -16.29 2.34 32.38
N ARG A 555 -16.60 1.03 32.51
CA ARG A 555 -17.35 0.47 33.65
C ARG A 555 -16.61 0.73 34.97
N SER A 556 -16.90 1.86 35.59
CA SER A 556 -16.24 2.46 36.75
C SER A 556 -17.30 3.05 37.68
N SER A 557 -16.90 3.65 38.81
CA SER A 557 -17.83 4.30 39.74
C SER A 557 -18.72 5.36 39.06
N LEU A 558 -18.18 6.09 38.07
CA LEU A 558 -18.93 7.07 37.28
C LEU A 558 -20.06 6.43 36.45
N TYR A 559 -19.87 5.20 35.94
CA TYR A 559 -20.91 4.47 35.21
C TYR A 559 -22.12 4.19 36.12
N ASN A 560 -21.87 3.83 37.38
CA ASN A 560 -22.93 3.58 38.35
C ASN A 560 -23.64 4.88 38.75
N THR A 561 -22.90 5.97 38.95
CA THR A 561 -23.49 7.29 39.22
C THR A 561 -24.39 7.76 38.07
N ILE A 562 -24.02 7.49 36.82
CA ILE A 562 -24.87 7.76 35.65
C ILE A 562 -26.15 6.92 35.67
N GLU A 563 -26.04 5.63 36.01
CA GLU A 563 -27.20 4.72 36.08
C GLU A 563 -28.19 5.13 37.18
N GLU A 564 -27.67 5.52 38.35
CA GLU A 564 -28.45 5.92 39.53
C GLU A 564 -29.12 7.29 39.36
N VAL A 565 -28.41 8.29 38.82
CA VAL A 565 -28.93 9.66 38.70
C VAL A 565 -29.83 9.83 37.47
N LEU A 566 -29.54 9.15 36.36
CA LEU A 566 -30.34 9.18 35.14
C LEU A 566 -31.25 7.94 35.04
N ASP A 567 -32.16 7.75 35.99
CA ASP A 567 -33.18 6.70 35.92
C ASP A 567 -34.33 7.13 34.97
N ILE A 568 -34.44 6.47 33.83
CA ILE A 568 -35.42 6.80 32.77
C ILE A 568 -36.85 6.58 33.26
N ASP A 569 -37.10 5.56 34.08
CA ASP A 569 -38.45 5.25 34.55
C ASP A 569 -38.91 6.30 35.56
N LEU A 570 -38.01 6.73 36.45
CA LEU A 570 -38.27 7.83 37.37
C LEU A 570 -38.48 9.16 36.64
N ILE A 571 -37.65 9.46 35.64
CA ILE A 571 -37.75 10.68 34.83
C ILE A 571 -39.06 10.70 34.05
N THR A 572 -39.48 9.58 33.47
CA THR A 572 -40.77 9.46 32.77
C THR A 572 -41.94 9.70 33.73
N GLN A 573 -41.88 9.17 34.95
CA GLN A 573 -42.93 9.37 35.96
C GLN A 573 -42.98 10.83 36.43
N GLN A 574 -41.85 11.44 36.75
CA GLN A 574 -41.77 12.82 37.22
C GLN A 574 -42.14 13.84 36.13
N THR A 575 -41.84 13.54 34.87
CA THR A 575 -42.20 14.40 33.73
C THR A 575 -43.71 14.39 33.48
N LYS A 576 -44.39 13.23 33.64
CA LYS A 576 -45.87 13.14 33.52
C LYS A 576 -46.62 13.92 34.58
N VAL A 577 -46.05 13.98 35.79
CA VAL A 577 -46.64 14.73 36.92
C VAL A 577 -46.23 16.21 36.87
N GLY A 578 -45.26 16.58 36.02
CA GLY A 578 -44.79 17.96 35.87
C GLY A 578 -43.87 18.45 36.99
N VAL A 579 -43.28 17.53 37.75
CA VAL A 579 -42.41 17.84 38.93
C VAL A 579 -40.92 17.69 38.58
N TYR A 580 -40.59 17.20 37.38
CA TYR A 580 -39.21 16.97 36.97
C TYR A 580 -38.42 18.27 36.77
N ASP A 581 -37.28 18.40 37.46
CA ASP A 581 -36.37 19.53 37.30
C ASP A 581 -35.36 19.28 36.16
N ILE A 582 -35.70 19.83 34.99
CA ILE A 582 -34.90 19.71 33.78
C ILE A 582 -33.56 20.46 33.92
N ARG A 583 -33.54 21.61 34.61
CA ARG A 583 -32.36 22.49 34.69
C ARG A 583 -31.27 21.89 35.58
N ASN A 584 -31.65 21.30 36.71
CA ASN A 584 -30.70 20.60 37.56
C ASN A 584 -30.11 19.36 36.88
N SER A 585 -30.94 18.63 36.13
CA SER A 585 -30.49 17.46 35.37
C SER A 585 -29.50 17.82 34.25
N ILE A 586 -29.76 18.91 33.52
CA ILE A 586 -28.83 19.46 32.52
C ILE A 586 -27.52 19.90 33.17
N THR A 587 -27.58 20.57 34.32
CA THR A 587 -26.38 21.04 35.03
C THR A 587 -25.51 19.86 35.47
N PHE A 588 -26.12 18.80 35.98
CA PHE A 588 -25.42 17.56 36.31
C PHE A 588 -24.76 16.92 35.08
N ILE A 589 -25.45 16.86 33.94
CA ILE A 589 -24.88 16.34 32.69
C ILE A 589 -23.68 17.18 32.25
N ILE A 590 -23.78 18.52 32.30
CA ILE A 590 -22.68 19.42 31.95
C ILE A 590 -21.48 19.21 32.89
N ASP A 591 -21.70 19.10 34.19
CA ASP A 591 -20.63 18.86 35.17
C ASP A 591 -19.95 17.51 34.97
N LEU A 592 -20.74 16.48 34.68
CA LEU A 592 -20.23 15.16 34.34
C LEU A 592 -19.43 15.17 33.03
N MET A 593 -19.90 15.90 32.01
CA MET A 593 -19.17 16.08 30.75
C MET A 593 -17.83 16.79 30.99
N LEU A 594 -17.78 17.83 31.83
CA LEU A 594 -16.54 18.50 32.22
C LEU A 594 -15.56 17.56 32.94
N GLN A 595 -16.06 16.60 33.72
CA GLN A 595 -15.23 15.62 34.43
C GLN A 595 -14.60 14.57 33.49
N ILE A 596 -15.26 14.25 32.36
CA ILE A 596 -14.84 13.20 31.42
C ILE A 596 -14.06 13.77 30.21
N CYS A 597 -14.22 15.06 29.92
CA CYS A 597 -13.64 15.72 28.76
C CYS A 597 -12.13 15.93 28.81
N ALA A 598 -11.55 16.14 27.61
CA ALA A 598 -10.23 16.73 27.48
C ALA A 598 -10.29 18.25 27.82
N PRO A 599 -9.28 18.81 28.53
CA PRO A 599 -9.30 20.20 29.03
C PRO A 599 -9.52 21.29 27.97
N VAL A 600 -9.22 20.97 26.71
CA VAL A 600 -9.36 21.89 25.56
C VAL A 600 -10.82 22.29 25.30
N ARG A 601 -11.79 21.47 25.76
CA ARG A 601 -13.23 21.70 25.51
C ARG A 601 -13.99 22.26 26.70
N ASP A 602 -13.34 22.40 27.84
CA ASP A 602 -13.98 22.84 29.08
C ASP A 602 -14.61 24.24 28.93
N GLU A 603 -13.99 25.12 28.14
CA GLU A 603 -14.51 26.47 27.88
C GLU A 603 -15.82 26.43 27.07
N GLN A 604 -15.89 25.56 26.07
CA GLN A 604 -17.08 25.39 25.21
C GLN A 604 -18.24 24.68 25.92
N ILE A 605 -17.93 23.79 26.87
CA ILE A 605 -18.95 23.10 27.67
C ILE A 605 -19.48 24.01 28.78
N LYS A 606 -18.65 24.89 29.34
CA LYS A 606 -19.07 25.89 30.34
C LYS A 606 -20.04 26.91 29.75
N SER A 607 -19.89 27.31 28.48
CA SER A 607 -20.83 28.24 27.83
C SER A 607 -22.26 27.70 27.70
N LEU A 608 -22.47 26.39 27.86
CA LEU A 608 -23.82 25.80 27.88
C LEU A 608 -24.61 26.14 29.15
N LYS A 609 -23.93 26.49 30.25
CA LYS A 609 -24.61 26.88 31.50
C LYS A 609 -25.31 28.23 31.38
N ASP A 610 -24.84 29.08 30.47
CA ASP A 610 -25.33 30.44 30.27
C ASP A 610 -26.51 30.52 29.28
N MET A 611 -26.82 29.42 28.58
CA MET A 611 -27.91 29.36 27.60
C MET A 611 -29.28 29.20 28.28
N THR A 612 -30.30 29.82 27.69
CA THR A 612 -31.67 29.82 28.23
C THR A 612 -32.62 28.88 27.48
N ASP A 613 -32.39 28.59 26.20
CA ASP A 613 -33.26 27.73 25.40
C ASP A 613 -32.92 26.24 25.57
N LEU A 614 -33.92 25.46 26.00
CA LEU A 614 -33.80 24.02 26.25
C LEU A 614 -33.49 23.23 24.98
N ALA A 615 -34.11 23.57 23.85
CA ALA A 615 -33.92 22.84 22.59
C ALA A 615 -32.48 23.01 22.08
N GLU A 616 -31.95 24.24 22.13
CA GLU A 616 -30.57 24.53 21.78
C GLU A 616 -29.57 23.87 22.74
N ILE A 617 -29.82 23.86 24.06
CA ILE A 617 -28.94 23.19 25.02
C ILE A 617 -28.83 21.70 24.70
N PHE A 618 -29.95 21.00 24.48
CA PHE A 618 -29.93 19.58 24.12
C PHE A 618 -29.19 19.34 22.80
N GLN A 619 -29.37 20.19 21.79
CA GLN A 619 -28.63 20.08 20.53
C GLN A 619 -27.12 20.14 20.76
N HIS A 620 -26.66 21.17 21.46
CA HIS A 620 -25.23 21.33 21.71
C HIS A 620 -24.68 20.19 22.57
N ILE A 621 -25.43 19.71 23.57
CA ILE A 621 -25.04 18.53 24.36
C ILE A 621 -24.79 17.32 23.44
N PHE A 622 -25.68 17.02 22.49
CA PHE A 622 -25.45 15.92 21.54
C PHE A 622 -24.26 16.16 20.62
N GLU A 623 -24.07 17.38 20.13
CA GLU A 623 -22.90 17.74 19.31
C GLU A 623 -21.59 17.55 20.08
N PHE A 624 -21.54 18.00 21.34
CA PHE A 624 -20.38 17.78 22.21
C PHE A 624 -20.18 16.31 22.57
N LEU A 625 -21.25 15.55 22.78
CA LEU A 625 -21.18 14.10 23.01
C LEU A 625 -20.60 13.36 21.80
N ASP A 626 -21.01 13.71 20.59
CA ASP A 626 -20.45 13.16 19.36
C ASP A 626 -18.96 13.50 19.22
N MET A 627 -18.58 14.73 19.57
CA MET A 627 -17.17 15.15 19.57
C MET A 627 -16.36 14.44 20.65
N MET A 628 -16.90 14.24 21.86
CA MET A 628 -16.25 13.49 22.94
C MET A 628 -16.04 12.02 22.56
N LYS A 629 -17.02 11.40 21.90
CA LYS A 629 -16.84 10.05 21.35
C LYS A 629 -15.67 10.01 20.38
N LEU A 630 -15.58 10.98 19.46
CA LEU A 630 -14.47 11.06 18.51
C LEU A 630 -13.12 11.23 19.21
N ASP A 631 -13.05 12.02 20.29
CA ASP A 631 -11.82 12.17 21.09
C ASP A 631 -11.40 10.90 21.79
N LEU A 632 -12.35 10.20 22.42
CA LEU A 632 -12.09 8.93 23.06
C LEU A 632 -11.56 7.91 22.04
N LEU A 633 -12.16 7.86 20.85
CA LEU A 633 -11.70 6.99 19.78
C LEU A 633 -10.30 7.38 19.29
N ASN A 634 -10.01 8.67 19.12
CA ASN A 634 -8.67 9.14 18.75
C ASN A 634 -7.62 8.84 19.82
N TYR A 635 -7.98 8.96 21.09
CA TYR A 635 -7.14 8.56 22.21
C TYR A 635 -6.88 7.05 22.20
N GLN A 636 -7.91 6.23 22.01
CA GLN A 636 -7.77 4.78 21.89
C GLN A 636 -6.88 4.38 20.70
N VAL A 637 -7.03 5.03 19.55
CA VAL A 637 -6.14 4.84 18.38
C VAL A 637 -4.69 5.14 18.76
N LYS A 638 -4.43 6.28 19.44
CA LYS A 638 -3.09 6.65 19.91
C LYS A 638 -2.51 5.61 20.89
N LEU A 639 -3.34 5.07 21.79
CA LEU A 639 -2.95 4.07 22.77
C LEU A 639 -2.60 2.71 22.13
N ILE A 640 -3.37 2.29 21.12
CA ILE A 640 -3.23 0.97 20.49
C ILE A 640 -2.19 0.96 19.36
N ARG A 641 -1.90 2.13 18.76
CA ARG A 641 -0.94 2.26 17.64
C ARG A 641 0.40 1.54 17.85
N PRO A 642 1.07 1.57 19.03
CA PRO A 642 2.33 0.86 19.22
C PRO A 642 2.18 -0.65 19.01
N TYR A 643 1.14 -1.25 19.58
CA TYR A 643 0.82 -2.67 19.45
C TYR A 643 0.42 -3.04 18.02
N LEU A 644 -0.34 -2.16 17.36
CA LEU A 644 -0.69 -2.29 15.95
C LEU A 644 0.56 -2.34 15.07
N LYS A 645 1.56 -1.49 15.34
CA LYS A 645 2.79 -1.40 14.53
C LYS A 645 3.61 -2.69 14.59
N GLU A 646 3.63 -3.38 15.72
CA GLU A 646 4.35 -4.65 15.88
C GLU A 646 3.75 -5.77 15.03
N GLN A 647 2.41 -5.84 14.93
CA GLN A 647 1.69 -6.91 14.21
C GLN A 647 1.21 -6.50 12.81
N ALA A 648 1.35 -5.22 12.45
CA ALA A 648 0.88 -4.60 11.23
C ALA A 648 1.31 -5.35 9.96
N VAL A 649 2.61 -5.64 9.88
CA VAL A 649 3.23 -6.24 8.69
C VAL A 649 2.64 -7.63 8.42
N GLU A 650 2.42 -8.40 9.48
CA GLU A 650 1.89 -9.77 9.41
C GLU A 650 0.41 -9.76 9.07
N TYR A 651 -0.36 -8.84 9.66
CA TYR A 651 -1.79 -8.67 9.38
C TYR A 651 -2.03 -8.31 7.90
N GLU A 652 -1.33 -7.29 7.39
CA GLU A 652 -1.49 -6.84 6.01
C GLU A 652 -1.02 -7.91 5.01
N ARG A 653 0.10 -8.58 5.32
CA ARG A 653 0.62 -9.71 4.53
C ARG A 653 -0.37 -10.86 4.47
N GLY A 654 -0.96 -11.26 5.61
CA GLY A 654 -1.93 -12.35 5.68
C GLY A 654 -3.24 -12.04 4.94
N LYS A 655 -3.69 -10.78 4.99
CA LYS A 655 -4.85 -10.32 4.22
C LYS A 655 -4.58 -10.29 2.73
N PHE A 656 -3.42 -9.78 2.31
CA PHE A 656 -3.02 -9.78 0.91
C PHE A 656 -2.88 -11.21 0.37
N GLU A 657 -2.27 -12.12 1.13
CA GLU A 657 -2.15 -13.54 0.75
C GLU A 657 -3.53 -14.20 0.62
N SER A 658 -4.44 -13.93 1.56
CA SER A 658 -5.82 -14.41 1.48
C SER A 658 -6.56 -13.89 0.23
N ALA A 659 -6.35 -12.62 -0.13
CA ALA A 659 -6.94 -12.01 -1.31
C ALA A 659 -6.31 -12.52 -2.63
N PHE A 660 -5.01 -12.79 -2.61
CA PHE A 660 -4.27 -13.40 -3.72
C PHE A 660 -4.72 -14.85 -3.97
N VAL A 661 -4.80 -15.68 -2.93
CA VAL A 661 -5.28 -17.08 -3.02
C VAL A 661 -6.76 -17.14 -3.44
N ALA A 662 -7.57 -16.19 -3.00
CA ALA A 662 -8.96 -16.07 -3.44
C ALA A 662 -9.12 -15.62 -4.91
N GLY A 663 -8.02 -15.31 -5.62
CA GLY A 663 -8.03 -14.86 -7.02
C GLY A 663 -8.63 -13.46 -7.22
N LYS A 664 -8.71 -12.64 -6.16
CA LYS A 664 -9.24 -11.26 -6.24
C LYS A 664 -8.19 -10.27 -6.76
N LEU A 665 -6.90 -10.60 -6.65
CA LEU A 665 -5.77 -9.77 -7.07
C LEU A 665 -4.86 -10.59 -8.01
N SER A 666 -4.49 -10.00 -9.16
CA SER A 666 -3.44 -10.49 -10.06
C SER A 666 -2.21 -9.60 -9.91
N LEU A 667 -0.98 -10.10 -10.05
CA LEU A 667 0.25 -9.30 -9.92
C LEU A 667 0.74 -8.70 -11.26
N GLU A 668 -0.15 -8.58 -12.24
CA GLU A 668 0.20 -8.14 -13.60
C GLU A 668 0.72 -6.70 -13.65
N ARG A 669 0.11 -5.75 -12.91
CA ARG A 669 0.59 -4.36 -12.92
C ARG A 669 1.85 -4.20 -12.11
N THR A 670 1.98 -4.89 -10.98
CA THR A 670 3.24 -4.96 -10.22
C THR A 670 4.39 -5.51 -11.09
N LYS A 671 4.14 -6.53 -11.94
CA LYS A 671 5.12 -7.03 -12.93
C LYS A 671 5.47 -5.98 -13.98
N ALA A 672 4.46 -5.36 -14.60
CA ALA A 672 4.65 -4.33 -15.62
C ALA A 672 5.42 -3.10 -15.10
N TRP A 673 5.27 -2.79 -13.82
CA TRP A 673 5.98 -1.71 -13.14
C TRP A 673 7.44 -2.06 -12.81
N LEU A 674 7.74 -3.28 -12.35
CA LEU A 674 9.10 -3.68 -11.96
C LEU A 674 10.00 -4.07 -13.13
N TYR A 675 9.46 -4.72 -14.17
CA TYR A 675 10.27 -5.26 -15.29
C TYR A 675 11.11 -4.20 -16.03
N PRO A 676 10.60 -3.00 -16.36
CA PRO A 676 11.39 -1.97 -17.02
C PRO A 676 12.63 -1.56 -16.22
N THR A 677 12.50 -1.48 -14.89
CA THR A 677 13.59 -1.13 -13.98
C THR A 677 14.66 -2.23 -13.92
N VAL A 678 14.22 -3.50 -13.86
CA VAL A 678 15.13 -4.65 -13.93
C VAL A 678 15.92 -4.64 -15.24
N ASP A 679 15.23 -4.44 -16.36
CA ASP A 679 15.86 -4.43 -17.68
C ASP A 679 16.84 -3.25 -17.84
N ALA A 680 16.50 -2.07 -17.30
CA ALA A 680 17.39 -0.90 -17.31
C ALA A 680 18.66 -1.15 -16.49
N LEU A 681 18.54 -1.73 -15.29
CA LEU A 681 19.68 -2.05 -14.44
C LEU A 681 20.57 -3.14 -15.03
N LEU A 682 19.99 -4.13 -15.70
CA LEU A 682 20.73 -5.15 -16.46
C LEU A 682 21.53 -4.53 -17.61
N ARG A 683 20.95 -3.58 -18.36
CA ARG A 683 21.65 -2.86 -19.42
C ARG A 683 22.83 -2.07 -18.87
N THR A 684 22.63 -1.30 -17.80
CA THR A 684 23.72 -0.54 -17.17
C THR A 684 24.80 -1.46 -16.58
N ALA A 685 24.42 -2.62 -16.04
CA ALA A 685 25.39 -3.62 -15.57
C ALA A 685 26.20 -4.23 -16.72
N ALA A 686 25.56 -4.49 -17.86
CA ALA A 686 26.23 -4.98 -19.08
C ALA A 686 27.19 -3.93 -19.67
N GLU A 687 26.82 -2.66 -19.67
CA GLU A 687 27.68 -1.54 -20.11
C GLU A 687 28.92 -1.36 -19.23
N ARG A 688 28.80 -1.61 -17.92
CA ARG A 688 29.91 -1.50 -16.96
C ARG A 688 30.88 -2.69 -17.00
N ASN A 689 30.49 -3.82 -17.57
CA ASN A 689 31.33 -5.02 -17.70
C ASN A 689 31.33 -5.55 -19.15
N PRO A 690 31.95 -4.82 -20.10
CA PRO A 690 32.03 -5.23 -21.51
C PRO A 690 32.87 -6.51 -21.72
N GLU A 691 33.75 -6.86 -20.77
CA GLU A 691 34.67 -8.01 -20.86
C GLU A 691 34.07 -9.33 -20.34
N ARG A 692 32.83 -9.33 -19.82
CA ARG A 692 32.12 -10.51 -19.27
C ARG A 692 32.93 -11.31 -18.24
N VAL A 693 33.75 -10.63 -17.43
CA VAL A 693 34.49 -11.30 -16.35
C VAL A 693 33.53 -11.61 -15.20
N ASN A 694 33.15 -12.89 -15.08
CA ASN A 694 32.24 -13.38 -14.04
C ASN A 694 33.00 -13.62 -12.73
N LEU A 695 32.95 -12.68 -11.77
CA LEU A 695 33.36 -13.01 -10.39
C LEU A 695 32.31 -13.96 -9.75
N PRO A 696 32.71 -14.85 -8.82
CA PRO A 696 31.82 -15.84 -8.18
C PRO A 696 30.54 -15.24 -7.55
N GLN A 697 30.60 -13.98 -7.10
CA GLN A 697 29.49 -13.23 -6.51
C GLN A 697 28.39 -12.83 -7.54
N HIS A 698 28.68 -12.87 -8.84
CA HIS A 698 27.72 -12.50 -9.91
C HIS A 698 26.87 -13.68 -10.42
N ARG A 699 27.13 -14.92 -9.96
CA ARG A 699 26.51 -16.13 -10.53
C ARG A 699 25.00 -16.27 -10.33
N HIS A 700 24.41 -15.63 -9.31
CA HIS A 700 22.99 -15.84 -8.99
C HIS A 700 22.08 -14.62 -9.23
N ASN A 701 22.61 -13.39 -9.13
CA ASN A 701 21.82 -12.15 -9.26
C ASN A 701 22.37 -11.14 -10.28
N HIS A 702 23.34 -11.51 -11.13
CA HIS A 702 23.99 -10.58 -12.07
C HIS A 702 24.60 -9.31 -11.40
N GLY A 703 24.80 -9.32 -10.07
CA GLY A 703 25.24 -8.15 -9.29
C GLY A 703 24.15 -7.15 -8.89
N ILE A 704 22.87 -7.42 -9.18
CA ILE A 704 21.75 -6.52 -8.89
C ILE A 704 21.18 -6.81 -7.48
N LYS A 705 21.05 -5.77 -6.66
CA LYS A 705 20.39 -5.86 -5.35
C LYS A 705 18.88 -5.64 -5.52
N PHE A 706 18.04 -6.50 -4.94
CA PHE A 706 16.57 -6.38 -5.08
C PHE A 706 16.04 -5.07 -4.48
N ASP A 707 16.62 -4.60 -3.38
CA ASP A 707 16.25 -3.30 -2.80
C ASP A 707 16.54 -2.14 -3.74
N GLN A 708 17.64 -2.21 -4.51
CA GLN A 708 17.95 -1.19 -5.51
C GLN A 708 16.91 -1.18 -6.64
N VAL A 709 16.41 -2.34 -7.07
CA VAL A 709 15.35 -2.43 -8.09
C VAL A 709 14.07 -1.80 -7.55
N PHE A 710 13.68 -2.12 -6.31
CA PHE A 710 12.49 -1.56 -5.69
C PHE A 710 12.59 -0.05 -5.52
N ASP A 711 13.70 0.45 -4.98
CA ASP A 711 13.92 1.89 -4.79
C ASP A 711 13.83 2.64 -6.12
N ASP A 712 14.45 2.12 -7.18
CA ASP A 712 14.45 2.74 -8.51
C ASP A 712 13.06 2.73 -9.13
N ALA A 713 12.33 1.62 -9.00
CA ALA A 713 10.95 1.52 -9.49
C ALA A 713 9.99 2.43 -8.71
N PHE A 714 10.17 2.54 -7.39
CA PHE A 714 9.32 3.35 -6.52
C PHE A 714 9.51 4.84 -6.77
N ILE A 715 10.76 5.29 -6.89
CA ILE A 715 11.05 6.66 -7.29
C ILE A 715 10.52 6.94 -8.72
N SER A 716 10.70 6.00 -9.66
CA SER A 716 10.14 6.16 -11.01
C SER A 716 8.62 6.28 -11.00
N LEU A 717 7.91 5.60 -10.09
CA LEU A 717 6.46 5.67 -9.98
C LEU A 717 5.97 7.05 -9.55
N ILE A 718 6.67 7.70 -8.60
CA ILE A 718 6.29 9.00 -8.07
C ILE A 718 6.60 10.13 -9.07
N PHE A 719 7.74 10.04 -9.76
CA PHE A 719 8.24 11.11 -10.63
C PHE A 719 7.87 10.93 -12.12
N GLN A 720 7.04 9.94 -12.46
CA GLN A 720 6.54 9.80 -13.82
C GLN A 720 5.60 10.98 -14.19
N PRO A 721 5.50 11.35 -15.48
CA PRO A 721 4.64 12.43 -15.94
C PRO A 721 3.15 12.04 -15.98
N THR A 722 2.83 10.74 -15.97
CA THR A 722 1.45 10.24 -16.02
C THR A 722 0.81 10.24 -14.64
N GLN A 723 -0.42 10.76 -14.54
CA GLN A 723 -1.17 10.77 -13.28
C GLN A 723 -1.33 9.35 -12.70
N ILE A 724 -1.12 9.23 -11.39
CA ILE A 724 -1.31 7.96 -10.67
C ILE A 724 -2.81 7.77 -10.39
N ASP A 725 -3.43 6.87 -11.15
CA ASP A 725 -4.80 6.43 -10.95
C ASP A 725 -4.89 4.99 -10.45
N ARG A 726 -6.06 4.60 -9.95
CA ARG A 726 -6.35 3.23 -9.48
C ARG A 726 -6.07 2.16 -10.54
N ASN A 727 -6.12 2.50 -11.82
CA ASN A 727 -5.86 1.58 -12.94
C ASN A 727 -4.38 1.44 -13.25
N ASN A 728 -3.59 2.51 -13.12
CA ASN A 728 -2.16 2.55 -13.44
C ASN A 728 -1.27 2.19 -12.23
N CYS A 729 -1.80 2.29 -11.02
CA CYS A 729 -1.08 1.95 -9.78
C CYS A 729 -0.84 0.43 -9.67
N PRO A 730 0.34 -0.04 -9.21
CA PRO A 730 0.58 -1.45 -8.90
C PRO A 730 -0.41 -1.98 -7.85
N GLU A 731 -0.70 -3.29 -7.90
CA GLU A 731 -1.67 -3.90 -6.97
C GLU A 731 -1.27 -3.75 -5.50
N THR A 732 0.03 -3.74 -5.23
CA THR A 732 0.63 -3.61 -3.90
C THR A 732 0.53 -2.20 -3.31
N PHE A 733 0.08 -1.20 -4.09
CA PHE A 733 -0.11 0.19 -3.66
C PHE A 733 -1.57 0.65 -3.78
N LEU A 734 -2.54 -0.27 -3.91
CA LEU A 734 -3.95 0.09 -4.10
C LEU A 734 -4.59 0.81 -2.90
N LEU A 735 -4.03 0.65 -1.70
CA LEU A 735 -4.47 1.37 -0.51
C LEU A 735 -4.00 2.83 -0.52
N ASP A 736 -2.87 3.12 -1.18
CA ASP A 736 -2.14 4.38 -1.16
C ASP A 736 -2.30 5.24 -2.43
N VAL A 737 -3.25 4.95 -3.32
CA VAL A 737 -3.38 5.65 -4.61
C VAL A 737 -3.44 7.17 -4.44
N GLU A 738 -4.28 7.65 -3.51
CA GLU A 738 -4.43 9.08 -3.21
C GLU A 738 -3.16 9.68 -2.59
N ARG A 739 -2.49 8.92 -1.72
CA ARG A 739 -1.22 9.33 -1.09
C ARG A 739 -0.09 9.45 -2.12
N LEU A 740 0.02 8.49 -3.03
CA LEU A 740 0.98 8.51 -4.14
C LEU A 740 0.71 9.66 -5.12
N TRP A 741 -0.56 9.92 -5.43
CA TRP A 741 -0.96 11.06 -6.23
C TRP A 741 -0.57 12.40 -5.56
N ASN A 742 -0.79 12.52 -4.25
CA ASN A 742 -0.33 13.69 -3.48
C ASN A 742 1.19 13.82 -3.50
N PHE A 743 1.95 12.73 -3.37
CA PHE A 743 3.42 12.77 -3.48
C PHE A 743 3.89 13.21 -4.87
N GLN A 744 3.21 12.75 -5.93
CA GLN A 744 3.49 13.17 -7.29
C GLN A 744 3.27 14.68 -7.43
N ASN A 745 2.12 15.21 -6.98
CA ASN A 745 1.83 16.64 -7.01
C ASN A 745 2.83 17.47 -6.18
N GLU A 746 3.10 17.06 -4.93
CA GLU A 746 4.06 17.72 -4.04
C GLU A 746 5.47 17.72 -4.66
N SER A 747 5.90 16.62 -5.29
CA SER A 747 7.18 16.54 -5.99
C SER A 747 7.27 17.47 -7.20
N GLN A 748 6.18 17.59 -7.96
CA GLN A 748 6.09 18.49 -9.11
C GLN A 748 6.10 19.95 -8.65
N MET A 749 5.31 20.30 -7.62
CA MET A 749 5.29 21.63 -7.02
C MET A 749 6.67 22.04 -6.51
N VAL A 750 7.33 21.20 -5.71
CA VAL A 750 8.69 21.47 -5.21
C VAL A 750 9.67 21.68 -6.37
N THR A 751 9.56 20.88 -7.44
CA THR A 751 10.42 21.03 -8.62
C THR A 751 10.14 22.33 -9.38
N ILE A 752 8.86 22.68 -9.59
CA ILE A 752 8.45 23.93 -10.26
C ILE A 752 8.93 25.14 -9.47
N VAL A 753 8.67 25.18 -8.15
CA VAL A 753 9.12 26.28 -7.28
C VAL A 753 10.64 26.40 -7.29
N ALA A 754 11.38 25.29 -7.24
CA ALA A 754 12.83 25.31 -7.35
C ALA A 754 13.32 25.90 -8.70
N VAL A 755 12.69 25.51 -9.80
CA VAL A 755 13.00 26.07 -11.13
C VAL A 755 12.69 27.55 -11.19
N LEU A 756 11.51 27.98 -10.72
CA LEU A 756 11.10 29.38 -10.72
C LEU A 756 12.02 30.25 -9.88
N ILE A 757 12.38 29.82 -8.67
CA ILE A 757 13.34 30.53 -7.82
C ILE A 757 14.72 30.59 -8.48
N MET A 758 15.17 29.51 -9.11
CA MET A 758 16.44 29.49 -9.82
C MET A 758 16.43 30.45 -11.03
N LEU A 759 15.32 30.51 -11.76
CA LEU A 759 15.13 31.47 -12.85
C LEU A 759 15.16 32.91 -12.33
N THR A 760 14.46 33.19 -11.23
CA THR A 760 14.45 34.53 -10.61
C THR A 760 15.88 34.95 -10.22
N LYS A 761 16.66 34.05 -9.61
CA LYS A 761 18.06 34.29 -9.27
C LYS A 761 18.96 34.51 -10.49
N ASN A 762 18.72 33.79 -11.59
CA ASN A 762 19.52 33.90 -12.81
C ASN A 762 19.21 35.17 -13.63
N ILE A 763 17.98 35.67 -13.58
CA ILE A 763 17.56 36.90 -14.26
C ILE A 763 18.01 38.14 -13.49
N ALA A 764 18.11 38.06 -12.16
CA ALA A 764 18.61 39.14 -11.32
C ALA A 764 20.08 39.48 -11.68
N THR A 765 20.32 40.74 -12.08
CA THR A 765 21.68 41.24 -12.33
C THR A 765 22.46 41.39 -11.02
N ALA A 766 23.80 41.41 -11.07
CA ALA A 766 24.67 41.49 -9.88
C ALA A 766 24.39 42.70 -8.95
N SER A 767 23.74 43.73 -9.46
CA SER A 767 23.32 44.94 -8.74
C SER A 767 21.88 44.89 -8.16
N GLN A 768 21.12 43.82 -8.41
CA GLN A 768 19.72 43.61 -7.98
C GLN A 768 19.47 42.19 -7.47
N GLN A 769 20.44 41.56 -6.79
CA GLN A 769 20.18 40.25 -6.19
C GLN A 769 19.05 40.37 -5.15
N PRO A 770 17.95 39.60 -5.29
CA PRO A 770 16.85 39.65 -4.35
C PRO A 770 17.32 39.21 -2.97
N ASN A 771 16.83 39.87 -1.91
CA ASN A 771 17.18 39.53 -0.55
C ASN A 771 16.71 38.10 -0.22
N VAL A 772 17.34 37.43 0.75
CA VAL A 772 16.98 36.06 1.14
C VAL A 772 15.53 36.00 1.64
N ALA A 773 15.09 37.03 2.38
CA ALA A 773 13.72 37.15 2.88
C ALA A 773 12.68 37.35 1.75
N ASP A 774 13.05 38.08 0.72
CA ASP A 774 12.21 38.32 -0.46
C ASP A 774 11.98 37.01 -1.22
N LEU A 775 13.05 36.25 -1.44
CA LEU A 775 12.99 34.92 -2.05
C LEU A 775 12.17 33.91 -1.23
N GLU A 776 12.22 33.98 0.10
CA GLU A 776 11.40 33.14 0.99
C GLU A 776 9.92 33.51 0.89
N THR A 777 9.61 34.82 0.82
CA THR A 777 8.24 35.32 0.59
C THR A 777 7.70 34.90 -0.77
N LEU A 778 8.51 35.00 -1.83
CA LEU A 778 8.14 34.53 -3.17
C LEU A 778 7.89 33.01 -3.16
N LYS A 779 8.77 32.23 -2.53
CA LYS A 779 8.62 30.78 -2.38
C LYS A 779 7.29 30.43 -1.72
N ASP A 780 6.96 31.05 -0.59
CA ASP A 780 5.71 30.77 0.15
C ASP A 780 4.47 31.12 -0.68
N ARG A 781 4.47 32.26 -1.39
CA ARG A 781 3.39 32.64 -2.30
C ARG A 781 3.23 31.69 -3.48
N LEU A 782 4.34 31.23 -4.07
CA LEU A 782 4.30 30.25 -5.17
C LEU A 782 3.72 28.91 -4.70
N PHE A 783 4.03 28.46 -3.48
CA PHE A 783 3.42 27.25 -2.92
C PHE A 783 1.91 27.41 -2.68
N ILE A 784 1.46 28.59 -2.20
CA ILE A 784 0.02 28.88 -2.02
C ILE A 784 -0.70 28.86 -3.37
N LEU A 785 -0.17 29.58 -4.37
CA LEU A 785 -0.77 29.66 -5.72
C LEU A 785 -0.80 28.32 -6.45
N LEU A 786 0.17 27.44 -6.19
CA LEU A 786 0.19 26.09 -6.75
C LEU A 786 -0.74 25.11 -5.99
N SER A 787 -1.13 25.47 -4.76
CA SER A 787 -2.05 24.67 -3.95
C SER A 787 -3.52 25.01 -4.22
N ASP A 788 -3.82 26.26 -4.57
CA ASP A 788 -5.16 26.70 -4.99
C ASP A 788 -5.42 26.28 -6.44
N GLY A 789 -6.56 25.61 -6.68
CA GLY A 789 -6.92 25.04 -7.99
C GLY A 789 -7.11 26.06 -9.13
N ASP A 790 -7.03 27.36 -8.84
CA ASP A 790 -7.15 28.48 -9.80
C ASP A 790 -5.78 28.89 -10.36
N MET A 791 -5.05 27.91 -10.90
CA MET A 791 -3.73 28.13 -11.49
C MET A 791 -3.84 28.79 -12.88
N THR A 792 -3.54 30.08 -12.99
CA THR A 792 -3.28 30.74 -14.28
C THR A 792 -1.78 31.02 -14.45
N ILE A 793 -1.28 30.82 -15.68
CA ILE A 793 0.12 31.09 -16.05
C ILE A 793 0.45 32.58 -15.76
N ASP A 794 -0.54 33.45 -15.93
CA ASP A 794 -0.43 34.89 -15.71
C ASP A 794 -0.28 35.26 -14.23
N ASN A 795 -0.90 34.52 -13.30
CA ASN A 795 -0.74 34.77 -11.85
C ASN A 795 0.68 34.42 -11.39
N LEU A 796 1.21 33.27 -11.83
CA LEU A 796 2.57 32.84 -11.50
C LEU A 796 3.63 33.76 -12.10
N SER A 797 3.43 34.22 -13.33
CA SER A 797 4.35 35.14 -13.97
C SER A 797 4.27 36.56 -13.40
N ALA A 798 3.09 37.01 -12.97
CA ALA A 798 2.92 38.28 -12.28
C ALA A 798 3.65 38.30 -10.93
N GLU A 799 3.55 37.24 -10.11
CA GLU A 799 4.28 37.18 -8.83
C GLU A 799 5.80 37.13 -9.02
N VAL A 800 6.29 36.40 -10.02
CA VAL A 800 7.72 36.41 -10.37
C VAL A 800 8.15 37.80 -10.86
N SER A 801 7.30 38.48 -11.63
CA SER A 801 7.57 39.83 -12.16
C SER A 801 7.54 40.92 -11.09
N ASN A 802 6.66 40.81 -10.09
CA ASN A 802 6.53 41.77 -8.98
C ASN A 802 7.79 41.83 -8.10
N HIS A 803 8.62 40.78 -8.12
CA HIS A 803 9.90 40.74 -7.42
C HIS A 803 11.03 41.50 -8.12
N PHE A 804 10.80 42.03 -9.33
CA PHE A 804 11.78 42.82 -10.06
C PHE A 804 11.35 44.30 -10.14
N PRO A 805 12.00 45.23 -9.40
CA PRO A 805 11.57 46.63 -9.33
C PRO A 805 11.77 47.45 -10.62
N LYS A 806 12.47 46.91 -11.64
CA LYS A 806 12.63 47.52 -12.99
C LYS A 806 12.73 46.42 -14.05
N MET A 807 11.66 46.16 -14.81
CA MET A 807 11.65 45.19 -15.90
C MET A 807 11.51 45.85 -17.27
N THR A 808 12.22 45.33 -18.28
CA THR A 808 11.95 45.65 -19.70
C THR A 808 10.84 44.73 -20.22
N PRO A 809 10.02 45.17 -21.19
CA PRO A 809 8.93 44.34 -21.75
C PRO A 809 9.44 43.03 -22.38
N GLU A 810 10.70 43.01 -22.85
CA GLU A 810 11.37 41.79 -23.34
C GLU A 810 11.58 40.77 -22.22
N THR A 811 12.02 41.20 -21.03
CA THR A 811 12.22 40.30 -19.87
C THR A 811 10.91 39.72 -19.33
N GLN A 812 9.81 40.47 -19.38
CA GLN A 812 8.47 39.95 -19.00
C GLN A 812 7.97 38.88 -19.98
N SER A 813 8.15 39.10 -21.30
CA SER A 813 7.81 38.10 -22.32
C SER A 813 8.65 36.82 -22.17
N LEU A 814 9.92 36.96 -21.77
CA LEU A 814 10.82 35.84 -21.49
C LEU A 814 10.38 35.06 -20.26
N ILE A 815 10.01 35.74 -19.16
CA ILE A 815 9.47 35.10 -17.94
C ILE A 815 8.19 34.33 -18.27
N ASN A 816 7.23 34.93 -18.98
CA ASN A 816 5.99 34.24 -19.40
C ASN A 816 6.28 32.99 -20.25
N SER A 817 7.24 33.08 -21.17
CA SER A 817 7.68 31.95 -21.99
C SER A 817 8.36 30.85 -21.15
N MET A 818 9.18 31.22 -20.16
CA MET A 818 9.89 30.26 -19.31
C MET A 818 8.97 29.60 -18.27
N VAL A 819 8.03 30.36 -17.69
CA VAL A 819 7.01 29.84 -16.77
C VAL A 819 6.11 28.84 -17.51
N SER A 820 5.65 29.16 -18.72
CA SER A 820 4.83 28.22 -19.51
C SER A 820 5.61 26.96 -19.94
N LYS A 821 6.89 27.10 -20.29
CA LYS A 821 7.78 25.95 -20.58
C LYS A 821 8.03 25.08 -19.35
N THR A 822 8.16 25.68 -18.17
CA THR A 822 8.33 24.95 -16.90
C THR A 822 7.07 24.16 -16.54
N LEU A 823 5.88 24.78 -16.69
CA LEU A 823 4.59 24.14 -16.42
C LEU A 823 4.24 23.03 -17.41
N SER A 824 4.70 23.13 -18.67
CA SER A 824 4.51 22.07 -19.68
C SER A 824 5.45 20.87 -19.51
N GLN A 825 6.30 20.84 -18.47
CA GLN A 825 7.26 19.77 -18.14
C GLN A 825 8.26 19.41 -19.26
N ASN A 826 8.30 20.17 -20.36
CA ASN A 826 9.16 19.96 -21.52
C ASN A 826 10.48 20.75 -21.46
N ASP A 827 10.73 21.45 -20.35
CA ASP A 827 11.97 22.21 -20.17
C ASP A 827 13.16 21.30 -19.77
N LYS A 828 14.33 21.56 -20.38
CA LYS A 828 15.60 20.94 -20.01
C LYS A 828 16.00 21.31 -18.58
N VAL A 829 15.65 22.51 -18.12
CA VAL A 829 15.91 22.96 -16.75
C VAL A 829 15.05 22.18 -15.76
N TYR A 830 13.75 22.06 -16.04
CA TYR A 830 12.83 21.26 -15.24
C TYR A 830 13.27 19.79 -15.16
N SER A 831 13.59 19.15 -16.29
CA SER A 831 14.03 17.75 -16.30
C SER A 831 15.36 17.52 -15.55
N LEU A 832 16.28 18.49 -15.59
CA LEU A 832 17.52 18.45 -14.82
C LEU A 832 17.26 18.55 -13.31
N LEU A 833 16.46 19.54 -12.87
CA LEU A 833 16.11 19.68 -11.45
C LEU A 833 15.29 18.50 -10.96
N SER A 834 14.32 18.01 -11.73
CA SER A 834 13.54 16.82 -11.42
C SER A 834 14.46 15.61 -11.19
N ARG A 835 15.47 15.38 -12.05
CA ARG A 835 16.44 14.29 -11.86
C ARG A 835 17.29 14.47 -10.59
N ARG A 836 17.66 15.71 -10.24
CA ARG A 836 18.39 16.01 -8.99
C ARG A 836 17.53 15.77 -7.77
N VAL A 837 16.27 16.21 -7.79
CA VAL A 837 15.27 15.96 -6.75
C VAL A 837 15.04 14.46 -6.58
N GLN A 838 14.83 13.71 -7.67
CA GLN A 838 14.75 12.25 -7.66
C GLN A 838 15.97 11.61 -6.99
N THR A 839 17.17 12.09 -7.31
CA THR A 839 18.43 11.57 -6.73
C THR A 839 18.50 11.84 -5.22
N ILE A 840 18.08 13.03 -4.77
CA ILE A 840 18.02 13.39 -3.34
C ILE A 840 17.04 12.47 -2.60
N VAL A 841 15.82 12.35 -3.11
CA VAL A 841 14.77 11.52 -2.49
C VAL A 841 15.20 10.05 -2.46
N LYS A 842 15.77 9.54 -3.55
CA LYS A 842 16.34 8.18 -3.63
C LYS A 842 17.46 7.97 -2.60
N THR A 843 18.37 8.93 -2.47
CA THR A 843 19.47 8.84 -1.50
C THR A 843 18.93 8.78 -0.08
N HIS A 844 17.92 9.61 0.25
CA HIS A 844 17.29 9.58 1.56
C HIS A 844 16.49 8.28 1.83
N LEU A 845 15.82 7.73 0.82
CA LEU A 845 15.17 6.42 0.90
C LEU A 845 16.17 5.30 1.26
N GLN A 846 17.37 5.37 0.68
CA GLN A 846 18.44 4.38 0.87
C GLN A 846 19.20 4.55 2.19
N SER A 847 19.73 5.74 2.47
CA SER A 847 20.60 6.01 3.61
C SER A 847 19.85 6.35 4.90
N GLY A 848 18.62 6.88 4.79
CA GLY A 848 17.87 7.44 5.92
C GLY A 848 18.41 8.76 6.45
N GLN A 849 19.43 9.31 5.80
CA GLN A 849 19.97 10.62 6.12
C GLN A 849 19.67 11.57 4.97
N PHE A 850 19.04 12.69 5.28
CA PHE A 850 18.80 13.73 4.29
C PHE A 850 20.14 14.38 3.89
N PRO A 851 20.36 14.71 2.61
CA PRO A 851 21.64 15.26 2.17
C PRO A 851 22.02 16.58 2.86
N LYS A 852 23.32 16.79 3.06
CA LYS A 852 23.87 18.02 3.64
C LYS A 852 23.50 19.26 2.80
N PRO A 853 23.36 20.44 3.43
CA PRO A 853 22.96 21.68 2.74
C PRO A 853 23.91 22.08 1.61
N GLU A 854 25.20 21.73 1.70
CA GLU A 854 26.20 21.95 0.65
C GLU A 854 25.83 21.25 -0.67
N LEU A 855 25.38 20.00 -0.61
CA LEU A 855 24.97 19.25 -1.80
C LEU A 855 23.67 19.81 -2.39
N LEU A 856 22.75 20.24 -1.54
CA LEU A 856 21.50 20.88 -1.96
C LEU A 856 21.75 22.22 -2.67
N ALA A 857 22.74 22.98 -2.20
CA ALA A 857 23.18 24.21 -2.85
C ALA A 857 23.80 23.92 -4.23
N GLN A 858 24.68 22.91 -4.34
CA GLN A 858 25.25 22.47 -5.63
C GLN A 858 24.17 22.01 -6.62
N TYR A 859 23.09 21.40 -6.12
CA TYR A 859 21.98 20.94 -6.95
C TYR A 859 20.96 22.02 -7.28
N GLY A 860 21.09 23.22 -6.69
CA GLY A 860 20.19 24.36 -6.95
C GLY A 860 18.82 24.23 -6.27
N VAL A 861 18.69 23.37 -5.26
CA VAL A 861 17.42 23.09 -4.56
C VAL A 861 17.45 23.51 -3.09
N ALA A 862 18.49 24.22 -2.65
CA ALA A 862 18.62 24.69 -1.27
C ALA A 862 17.45 25.56 -0.79
N SER A 863 16.80 26.30 -1.68
CA SER A 863 15.65 27.17 -1.34
C SER A 863 14.38 26.40 -0.97
N VAL A 864 14.26 25.15 -1.43
CA VAL A 864 13.09 24.27 -1.15
C VAL A 864 13.48 23.07 -0.28
N ALA A 865 14.59 23.19 0.45
CA ALA A 865 15.16 22.07 1.20
C ALA A 865 14.22 21.57 2.32
N LYS A 866 13.51 22.47 3.01
CA LYS A 866 12.59 22.12 4.11
C LYS A 866 11.42 21.29 3.59
N GLU A 867 10.80 21.74 2.49
CA GLU A 867 9.65 21.09 1.84
C GLU A 867 10.07 19.76 1.21
N LEU A 868 11.25 19.72 0.57
CA LEU A 868 11.81 18.50 0.02
C LEU A 868 12.17 17.48 1.11
N GLU A 869 12.68 17.93 2.25
CA GLU A 869 12.96 17.06 3.40
C GLU A 869 11.67 16.45 3.93
N ALA A 870 10.63 17.26 4.15
CA ALA A 870 9.32 16.79 4.59
C ALA A 870 8.70 15.77 3.61
N LEU A 871 8.69 16.07 2.31
CA LEU A 871 8.23 15.15 1.26
C LEU A 871 9.04 13.84 1.27
N SER A 872 10.37 13.93 1.33
CA SER A 872 11.23 12.75 1.30
C SER A 872 11.07 11.86 2.54
N LYS A 873 10.77 12.44 3.71
CA LYS A 873 10.41 11.69 4.93
C LYS A 873 9.12 10.90 4.72
N LYS A 874 8.06 11.53 4.19
CA LYS A 874 6.78 10.86 3.88
C LYS A 874 6.96 9.71 2.88
N ILE A 875 7.70 9.95 1.79
CA ILE A 875 8.00 8.92 0.77
C ILE A 875 8.77 7.75 1.38
N ARG A 876 9.75 8.03 2.24
CA ARG A 876 10.55 6.98 2.91
C ARG A 876 9.71 6.10 3.81
N ILE A 877 8.81 6.68 4.63
CA ILE A 877 7.94 5.92 5.54
C ILE A 877 7.09 4.93 4.73
N LEU A 878 6.41 5.42 3.68
CA LEU A 878 5.59 4.56 2.82
C LEU A 878 6.42 3.50 2.10
N GLY A 879 7.52 3.89 1.46
CA GLY A 879 8.37 2.98 0.69
C GLY A 879 8.95 1.85 1.54
N ARG A 880 9.40 2.15 2.76
CA ARG A 880 9.94 1.15 3.69
C ARG A 880 8.88 0.19 4.19
N TYR A 881 7.75 0.72 4.66
CA TYR A 881 6.64 -0.10 5.14
C TYR A 881 6.11 -1.02 4.02
N ASN A 882 5.88 -0.48 2.82
CA ASN A 882 5.43 -1.27 1.69
C ASN A 882 6.45 -2.36 1.29
N ARG A 883 7.76 -2.04 1.30
CA ARG A 883 8.81 -3.03 1.06
C ARG A 883 8.79 -4.14 2.12
N GLU A 884 8.61 -3.82 3.39
CA GLU A 884 8.57 -4.82 4.49
C GLU A 884 7.36 -5.76 4.38
N VAL A 885 6.19 -5.22 4.03
CA VAL A 885 4.96 -6.02 3.83
C VAL A 885 5.10 -6.93 2.62
N TYR A 886 5.49 -6.36 1.47
CA TYR A 886 5.38 -7.02 0.17
C TYR A 886 6.70 -7.61 -0.39
N ALA A 887 7.81 -7.56 0.36
CA ALA A 887 9.13 -8.04 -0.08
C ALA A 887 9.10 -9.41 -0.77
N LYS A 888 8.38 -10.39 -0.19
CA LYS A 888 8.28 -11.75 -0.73
C LYS A 888 7.80 -11.78 -2.19
N TRP A 889 6.77 -10.99 -2.53
CA TRP A 889 6.20 -10.96 -3.88
C TRP A 889 7.07 -10.17 -4.85
N TYR A 890 7.66 -9.06 -4.39
CA TYR A 890 8.59 -8.28 -5.19
C TYR A 890 9.83 -9.09 -5.56
N ASP A 891 10.45 -9.74 -4.57
CA ASP A 891 11.67 -10.50 -4.78
C ASP A 891 11.43 -11.68 -5.71
N GLU A 892 10.29 -12.38 -5.58
CA GLU A 892 9.93 -13.46 -6.50
C GLU A 892 9.71 -12.95 -7.92
N THR A 893 9.02 -11.81 -8.08
CA THR A 893 8.79 -11.17 -9.38
C THR A 893 10.10 -10.75 -10.05
N ILE A 894 11.04 -10.18 -9.28
CA ILE A 894 12.35 -9.80 -9.79
C ILE A 894 13.15 -11.05 -10.19
N ARG A 895 13.10 -12.11 -9.37
CA ARG A 895 13.76 -13.40 -9.67
C ARG A 895 13.22 -14.04 -10.94
N GLU A 896 11.90 -14.02 -11.14
CA GLU A 896 11.22 -14.51 -12.34
C GLU A 896 11.73 -13.78 -13.60
N ARG A 897 11.86 -12.45 -13.54
CA ARG A 897 12.37 -11.65 -14.66
C ARG A 897 13.84 -11.95 -14.96
N LEU A 898 14.68 -12.05 -13.92
CA LEU A 898 16.10 -12.38 -14.05
C LEU A 898 16.32 -13.78 -14.66
N ARG A 899 15.52 -14.78 -14.25
CA ARG A 899 15.55 -16.13 -14.83
C ARG A 899 15.12 -16.15 -16.29
N SER A 900 14.06 -15.41 -16.63
CA SER A 900 13.53 -15.34 -17.99
C SER A 900 14.54 -14.74 -18.99
N GLN A 901 15.37 -13.79 -18.53
CA GLN A 901 16.45 -13.21 -19.34
C GLN A 901 17.68 -14.13 -19.44
N ALA A 902 17.94 -14.95 -18.42
CA ALA A 902 19.05 -15.91 -18.43
C ALA A 902 18.80 -17.14 -19.33
N GLY A 903 17.53 -17.57 -19.48
CA GLY A 903 17.14 -18.70 -20.32
C GLY A 903 16.93 -18.37 -21.80
N GLY A 904 17.15 -17.11 -22.21
CA GLY A 904 16.93 -16.63 -23.58
C GLY A 904 18.20 -16.46 -24.43
N ASN A 905 19.35 -16.96 -23.98
CA ASN A 905 20.62 -16.95 -24.73
C ASN A 905 20.96 -18.33 -25.28
#